data_AF-A0AAE8MWE8-F1
#
_entry.id   AF-A0AAE8MWE8-F1
#
_cell.length_a   1.000
_cell.length_b   1.000
_cell.length_c   1.000
_cell.angle_alpha   90.00
_cell.angle_beta   90.00
_cell.angle_gamma   90.00
#
_symmetry.space_group_name_H-M   'P 1'
#
loop_
_entity.id
_entity.type
_entity.pdbx_description
1 polymer ?
#
loop_
_entity_poly.entity_id
_entity_poly.type
_entity_poly.pdbx_seq_one_letter_code
_entity_poly.pdbx_strand_id
1 'polypeptide(L)'
;MRSEKADTGFADEAAAVPAPSGSVEKGIADIASNSTDESEKHGDFPWSYKLTALVCGLMLSWGSSFSESTLGPLKGTMIKKLKINNAQYGAISSATSLVNSVLPIIGGYGLDHYGVEWGSLACSIAILIGAVISAAGSNTNSFGLVLGGRIVMGFGSTVIETCTSKILAHWFQHRGLGIVYGLDISIGKLIVLAAKASAVPMRDATSFWGWALWIPAIICFVNLLQNIFYVWWAWSRPEWTWMPTGQQKARKAGQRDATRATESQGPYETVDAAPPASRRSSAIPDWKALKRVPRFFWLVVCSQMLQAGVVGGFNGLNADIITVTRGSTEQIAGYTSAIQQVIPVVGAPLVGAVFDFFGYRMLFVSITSVIWILVYCLIGFTQTNALGSMVIASVALTMNALPFLASIPLIVPNQLELGLVFGIWKAFNNCGSVVVDMIAGRLQDITPGKTYERVIAFFVAVKAIEFCLGLFYGFLDRKYLAGILTMSEKKRLVSEQENTLEDPIGRKPAKVFTVVGIGLLATAIMFAFQPLNANADSIRVLVLLPASGTEEKDVDEICCELEHKTLASKPSFEALSYTWGDEPADNPIKVNGHQVLVRKNLYDALQNFRLTSPRALWVDTLCINLADTAERSYQVSMMPYVYSRATKVLAWLGQPENPFTEDQLEAMKTPESRYFMYWSEENCSAVADSPYWTRRWIIQELVLAKEVNFHLGEGFFTIDDYTNLMGDEKFEGFRQRLDLIREHRENRHGDIGRLEILLETFKESQSLDTRDKIFSLLGMADDTAQDMIEVDYGVNYFELYAKLIDYHQASSPMPGRLDVWGSLQVSNPWMGTNYRVYLDETIERSAMLVAFSHLVQEALGGAVDQSRETASSTETPKFYTVRGIFAGKILGFGPSYDETLSSWEANRQWKASLEKEYKGAPNLVELREADAEYSRAILNWDERQLRSIRKVDTAASYGYQHSVDDESIDTGEPDQIGEEDGPQRFRATQGLMGFAPPEAREGDLVYSFWECNVGIIVRKVADDRFMIVGRADLSVETLREIINIRYYSEALNCGTETMSFARSNTEFAQQMKAEAFENMMHFRLDIHTLQMLTG
;
A
#
# COMPACT_ATOMS: atom_id res chain seq x y z
N MET A 1 -15.80 -80.31 -0.25
CA MET A 1 -16.86 -80.97 -1.05
C MET A 1 -17.75 -81.77 -0.11
N ARG A 2 -18.85 -81.18 0.34
CA ARG A 2 -19.95 -81.87 1.03
C ARG A 2 -21.24 -81.16 0.62
N SER A 3 -22.13 -81.93 0.02
CA SER A 3 -23.43 -81.52 -0.51
C SER A 3 -24.53 -81.70 0.52
N GLU A 4 -25.50 -80.79 0.41
CA GLU A 4 -26.95 -80.95 0.58
C GLU A 4 -27.57 -81.40 1.90
N LYS A 5 -28.32 -80.42 2.43
CA LYS A 5 -29.75 -80.41 2.77
C LYS A 5 -30.23 -81.26 3.94
N ALA A 6 -30.70 -80.51 4.94
CA ALA A 6 -31.62 -80.93 5.98
C ALA A 6 -33.07 -80.83 5.48
N ASP A 7 -33.91 -81.71 6.02
CA ASP A 7 -35.36 -81.72 5.87
C ASP A 7 -36.00 -82.03 7.24
N THR A 8 -37.25 -81.58 7.43
CA THR A 8 -38.20 -81.85 8.54
C THR A 8 -37.97 -81.09 9.86
N GLY A 9 -38.94 -80.53 10.59
CA GLY A 9 -40.41 -80.54 10.54
C GLY A 9 -40.99 -80.50 11.99
N PHE A 10 -42.21 -79.96 12.15
CA PHE A 10 -43.13 -79.95 13.33
C PHE A 10 -42.99 -78.76 14.34
N ALA A 11 -43.96 -77.82 14.43
CA ALA A 11 -45.35 -77.86 15.01
C ALA A 11 -45.33 -77.58 16.53
N ASP A 12 -46.25 -76.91 17.22
CA ASP A 12 -47.39 -76.01 16.98
C ASP A 12 -47.74 -75.38 18.36
N GLU A 13 -48.57 -74.33 18.36
CA GLU A 13 -49.43 -73.83 19.48
C GLU A 13 -48.88 -73.09 20.73
N ALA A 14 -49.04 -71.77 20.67
CA ALA A 14 -49.88 -70.90 21.53
C ALA A 14 -49.92 -71.06 23.08
N ALA A 15 -49.51 -69.98 23.78
CA ALA A 15 -50.16 -69.49 25.00
C ALA A 15 -49.95 -67.97 25.17
N ALA A 16 -50.99 -67.26 25.60
CA ALA A 16 -51.13 -65.81 25.58
C ALA A 16 -50.91 -65.13 26.96
N VAL A 17 -50.81 -63.79 26.91
CA VAL A 17 -51.10 -62.75 27.95
C VAL A 17 -49.91 -62.33 28.87
N PRO A 18 -49.77 -61.06 29.33
CA PRO A 18 -50.30 -59.74 28.89
C PRO A 18 -49.21 -58.70 28.55
N ALA A 19 -49.62 -57.60 27.90
CA ALA A 19 -48.82 -56.39 27.71
C ALA A 19 -48.64 -55.59 29.02
N PRO A 20 -47.48 -54.95 29.26
CA PRO A 20 -47.38 -53.85 30.19
C PRO A 20 -47.62 -52.52 29.47
N SER A 21 -48.53 -51.75 30.04
CA SER A 21 -48.79 -50.34 29.82
C SER A 21 -47.57 -49.45 30.09
N GLY A 22 -47.46 -48.36 29.33
CA GLY A 22 -46.96 -47.09 29.86
C GLY A 22 -45.71 -46.51 29.21
N SER A 23 -45.96 -45.52 28.34
CA SER A 23 -45.15 -44.29 28.17
C SER A 23 -43.64 -44.40 27.90
N VAL A 24 -43.23 -44.03 26.67
CA VAL A 24 -42.16 -43.05 26.36
C VAL A 24 -41.86 -42.97 24.84
N GLU A 25 -42.34 -43.91 24.01
CA GLU A 25 -41.97 -43.99 22.58
C GLU A 25 -42.93 -43.34 21.56
N LYS A 26 -43.61 -42.25 21.91
CA LYS A 26 -44.41 -41.47 20.93
C LYS A 26 -43.75 -40.17 20.46
N GLY A 27 -42.51 -39.88 20.90
CA GLY A 27 -41.78 -38.66 20.52
C GLY A 27 -40.70 -38.83 19.45
N ILE A 28 -40.37 -40.07 19.05
CA ILE A 28 -39.20 -40.35 18.19
C ILE A 28 -39.60 -40.99 16.84
N ALA A 29 -40.79 -41.59 16.73
CA ALA A 29 -41.28 -42.21 15.50
C ALA A 29 -41.86 -41.21 14.47
N ASP A 30 -42.25 -40.00 14.89
CA ASP A 30 -42.81 -38.97 13.99
C ASP A 30 -41.75 -38.02 13.37
N ILE A 31 -40.47 -38.18 13.76
CA ILE A 31 -39.35 -37.37 13.22
C ILE A 31 -38.62 -38.12 12.08
N ALA A 32 -38.79 -39.43 11.97
CA ALA A 32 -38.08 -40.27 11.00
C ALA A 32 -38.90 -40.65 9.75
N SER A 33 -40.18 -40.27 9.65
CA SER A 33 -41.09 -40.72 8.58
C SER A 33 -41.56 -39.64 7.60
N ASN A 34 -40.99 -38.42 7.62
CA ASN A 34 -41.48 -37.30 6.80
C ASN A 34 -40.43 -36.66 5.84
N SER A 35 -39.36 -37.38 5.49
CA SER A 35 -38.33 -36.89 4.56
C SER A 35 -38.37 -37.50 3.16
N THR A 36 -39.42 -38.20 2.77
CA THR A 36 -39.67 -38.53 1.36
C THR A 36 -40.26 -37.29 0.68
N ASP A 37 -39.40 -36.54 0.00
CA ASP A 37 -39.75 -35.41 -0.84
C ASP A 37 -40.89 -35.79 -1.82
N GLU A 38 -41.80 -34.85 -2.06
CA GLU A 38 -42.86 -34.93 -3.10
C GLU A 38 -42.30 -35.12 -4.53
N SER A 39 -40.98 -35.25 -4.72
CA SER A 39 -40.32 -35.57 -5.99
C SER A 39 -40.55 -37.01 -6.47
N GLU A 40 -41.01 -37.93 -5.60
CA GLU A 40 -41.26 -39.33 -5.98
C GLU A 40 -42.45 -39.55 -6.92
N LYS A 41 -43.27 -38.52 -7.23
CA LYS A 41 -44.44 -38.67 -8.13
C LYS A 41 -44.17 -38.32 -9.59
N HIS A 42 -43.02 -37.75 -9.95
CA HIS A 42 -42.72 -37.33 -11.32
C HIS A 42 -41.48 -38.04 -11.87
N GLY A 43 -41.61 -38.67 -13.05
CA GLY A 43 -40.49 -39.33 -13.74
C GLY A 43 -39.43 -38.35 -14.25
N ASP A 44 -38.33 -38.90 -14.80
CA ASP A 44 -37.19 -38.13 -15.35
C ASP A 44 -37.62 -37.04 -16.35
N PHE A 45 -36.89 -35.90 -16.39
CA PHE A 45 -37.27 -34.76 -17.22
C PHE A 45 -37.29 -35.09 -18.72
N PRO A 46 -38.22 -34.50 -19.51
CA PRO A 46 -38.25 -34.67 -20.96
C PRO A 46 -36.95 -34.21 -21.64
N TRP A 47 -36.50 -34.95 -22.66
CA TRP A 47 -35.27 -34.62 -23.40
C TRP A 47 -35.30 -33.26 -24.10
N SER A 48 -36.47 -32.79 -24.53
CA SER A 48 -36.62 -31.45 -25.09
C SER A 48 -36.27 -30.36 -24.09
N TYR A 49 -36.62 -30.55 -22.81
CA TYR A 49 -36.30 -29.58 -21.75
C TYR A 49 -34.84 -29.67 -21.35
N LYS A 50 -34.32 -30.89 -21.24
CA LYS A 50 -32.89 -31.13 -20.98
C LYS A 50 -32.00 -30.50 -22.04
N LEU A 51 -32.35 -30.60 -23.33
CA LEU A 51 -31.56 -30.04 -24.42
C LEU A 51 -31.53 -28.50 -24.38
N THR A 52 -32.67 -27.85 -24.17
CA THR A 52 -32.73 -26.38 -24.08
C THR A 52 -31.96 -25.88 -22.86
N ALA A 53 -32.13 -26.50 -21.70
CA ALA A 53 -31.40 -26.14 -20.48
C ALA A 53 -29.89 -26.39 -20.63
N LEU A 54 -29.49 -27.47 -21.31
CA LEU A 54 -28.09 -27.79 -21.61
C LEU A 54 -27.48 -26.68 -22.49
N VAL A 55 -28.08 -26.37 -23.63
CA VAL A 55 -27.55 -25.35 -24.56
C VAL A 55 -27.45 -23.98 -23.87
N CYS A 56 -28.48 -23.58 -23.12
CA CYS A 56 -28.47 -22.30 -22.43
C CYS A 56 -27.45 -22.27 -21.28
N GLY A 57 -27.36 -23.34 -20.48
CA GLY A 57 -26.42 -23.45 -19.38
C GLY A 57 -24.96 -23.42 -19.83
N LEU A 58 -24.64 -24.14 -20.91
CA LEU A 58 -23.28 -24.19 -21.49
C LEU A 58 -22.84 -22.84 -22.08
N MET A 59 -23.78 -22.03 -22.56
CA MET A 59 -23.51 -20.71 -23.12
C MET A 59 -23.46 -19.61 -22.04
N LEU A 60 -23.82 -19.92 -20.79
CA LEU A 60 -24.08 -18.92 -19.75
C LEU A 60 -22.83 -18.18 -19.27
N SER A 61 -21.66 -18.84 -19.25
CA SER A 61 -20.38 -18.25 -18.80
C SER A 61 -19.48 -17.75 -19.95
N TRP A 62 -19.93 -17.82 -21.21
CA TRP A 62 -19.09 -17.48 -22.38
C TRP A 62 -18.58 -16.05 -22.37
N GLY A 63 -19.42 -15.07 -22.01
CA GLY A 63 -19.03 -13.65 -22.03
C GLY A 63 -17.85 -13.34 -21.12
N SER A 64 -17.92 -13.76 -19.85
CA SER A 64 -16.83 -13.55 -18.89
C SER A 64 -15.58 -14.32 -19.28
N SER A 65 -15.71 -15.61 -19.63
CA SER A 65 -14.59 -16.47 -20.04
C SER A 65 -13.85 -15.92 -21.27
N PHE A 66 -14.60 -15.40 -22.26
CA PHE A 66 -14.04 -14.77 -23.45
C PHE A 66 -13.28 -13.50 -23.07
N SER A 67 -13.90 -12.61 -22.30
CA SER A 67 -13.31 -11.34 -21.87
C SER A 67 -12.03 -11.52 -21.04
N GLU A 68 -11.96 -12.52 -20.16
CA GLU A 68 -10.77 -12.82 -19.35
C GLU A 68 -9.64 -13.42 -20.21
N SER A 69 -9.98 -14.30 -21.15
CA SER A 69 -9.00 -15.00 -21.99
C SER A 69 -8.32 -14.13 -23.04
N THR A 70 -8.93 -13.00 -23.42
CA THR A 70 -8.37 -12.04 -24.39
C THR A 70 -7.21 -11.22 -23.80
N LEU A 71 -7.11 -11.08 -22.48
CA LEU A 71 -6.10 -10.22 -21.83
C LEU A 71 -4.66 -10.67 -22.04
N GLY A 72 -4.40 -11.98 -21.96
CA GLY A 72 -3.04 -12.54 -22.04
C GLY A 72 -2.31 -12.13 -23.33
N PRO A 73 -2.87 -12.43 -24.52
CA PRO A 73 -2.28 -12.03 -25.80
C PRO A 73 -2.13 -10.50 -25.99
N LEU A 74 -2.88 -9.69 -25.24
CA LEU A 74 -2.86 -8.23 -25.35
C LEU A 74 -1.88 -7.55 -24.39
N LYS A 75 -1.13 -8.29 -23.55
CA LYS A 75 -0.21 -7.74 -22.55
C LYS A 75 0.66 -6.59 -23.07
N GLY A 76 1.44 -6.84 -24.11
CA GLY A 76 2.33 -5.83 -24.69
C GLY A 76 1.60 -4.62 -25.27
N THR A 77 0.39 -4.82 -25.80
CA THR A 77 -0.44 -3.73 -26.33
C THR A 77 -0.97 -2.83 -25.22
N MET A 78 -1.46 -3.44 -24.13
CA MET A 78 -2.02 -2.73 -22.98
C MET A 78 -0.94 -1.93 -22.26
N ILE A 79 0.23 -2.52 -22.04
CA ILE A 79 1.42 -1.83 -21.50
C ILE A 79 1.73 -0.58 -22.32
N LYS A 80 1.81 -0.73 -23.65
CA LYS A 80 2.16 0.37 -24.56
C LYS A 80 1.08 1.46 -24.66
N LYS A 81 -0.20 1.09 -24.72
CA LYS A 81 -1.31 2.05 -24.96
C LYS A 81 -1.82 2.71 -23.69
N LEU A 82 -1.87 1.99 -22.57
CA LEU A 82 -2.27 2.54 -21.27
C LEU A 82 -1.11 3.21 -20.52
N LYS A 83 0.13 3.09 -21.03
CA LYS A 83 1.36 3.58 -20.39
C LYS A 83 1.54 3.00 -18.97
N ILE A 84 1.31 1.70 -18.84
CA ILE A 84 1.35 0.98 -17.56
C ILE A 84 2.52 0.02 -17.50
N ASN A 85 3.05 -0.24 -16.30
CA ASN A 85 4.14 -1.21 -16.10
C ASN A 85 3.61 -2.66 -15.97
N ASN A 86 4.51 -3.65 -15.91
CA ASN A 86 4.13 -5.06 -15.76
C ASN A 86 3.36 -5.35 -14.47
N ALA A 87 3.62 -4.61 -13.38
CA ALA A 87 2.91 -4.76 -12.11
C ALA A 87 1.46 -4.29 -12.20
N GLN A 88 1.23 -3.13 -12.83
CA GLN A 88 -0.09 -2.60 -13.12
C GLN A 88 -0.87 -3.49 -14.11
N TYR A 89 -0.22 -4.06 -15.12
CA TYR A 89 -0.84 -5.09 -15.95
C TYR A 89 -1.19 -6.34 -15.13
N GLY A 90 -0.29 -6.77 -14.23
CA GLY A 90 -0.54 -7.83 -13.27
C GLY A 90 -1.81 -7.58 -12.45
N ALA A 91 -1.99 -6.35 -11.95
CA ALA A 91 -3.20 -5.93 -11.25
C ALA A 91 -4.47 -6.01 -12.11
N ILE A 92 -4.41 -5.64 -13.39
CA ILE A 92 -5.54 -5.81 -14.33
C ILE A 92 -5.86 -7.30 -14.52
N SER A 93 -4.84 -8.14 -14.67
CA SER A 93 -4.99 -9.58 -14.90
C SER A 93 -5.49 -10.32 -13.67
N SER A 94 -5.17 -9.85 -12.45
CA SER A 94 -5.56 -10.47 -11.19
C SER A 94 -6.81 -9.86 -10.54
N ALA A 95 -7.30 -8.72 -11.06
CA ALA A 95 -8.44 -7.97 -10.51
C ALA A 95 -9.71 -8.83 -10.28
N THR A 96 -10.01 -9.75 -11.19
CA THR A 96 -11.15 -10.67 -11.05
C THR A 96 -10.89 -11.75 -10.00
N SER A 97 -9.64 -12.21 -9.87
CA SER A 97 -9.23 -13.29 -8.95
C SER A 97 -9.40 -12.90 -7.48
N LEU A 98 -9.17 -11.63 -7.14
CA LEU A 98 -9.33 -11.09 -5.79
C LEU A 98 -10.77 -11.28 -5.28
N VAL A 99 -11.75 -10.86 -6.08
CA VAL A 99 -13.17 -10.99 -5.78
C VAL A 99 -13.59 -12.46 -5.70
N ASN A 100 -13.01 -13.28 -6.58
CA ASN A 100 -13.34 -14.69 -6.75
C ASN A 100 -12.82 -15.62 -5.63
N SER A 101 -12.13 -15.10 -4.61
CA SER A 101 -11.64 -15.90 -3.48
C SER A 101 -12.71 -16.17 -2.40
N VAL A 102 -13.66 -15.25 -2.20
CA VAL A 102 -14.70 -15.34 -1.15
C VAL A 102 -16.10 -15.29 -1.73
N LEU A 103 -16.29 -14.45 -2.76
CA LEU A 103 -17.61 -14.18 -3.32
C LEU A 103 -18.35 -15.42 -3.86
N PRO A 104 -17.69 -16.45 -4.43
CA PRO A 104 -18.40 -17.65 -4.89
C PRO A 104 -19.18 -18.36 -3.79
N ILE A 105 -18.74 -18.29 -2.53
CA ILE A 105 -19.44 -18.91 -1.40
C ILE A 105 -20.73 -18.14 -1.10
N ILE A 106 -20.63 -16.81 -1.07
CA ILE A 106 -21.77 -15.91 -0.82
C ILE A 106 -22.78 -16.01 -1.97
N GLY A 107 -22.28 -15.92 -3.21
CA GLY A 107 -23.07 -16.07 -4.43
C GLY A 107 -23.74 -17.45 -4.49
N GLY A 108 -23.00 -18.53 -4.23
CA GLY A 108 -23.52 -19.89 -4.17
C GLY A 108 -24.65 -20.07 -3.17
N TYR A 109 -24.49 -19.55 -1.95
CA TYR A 109 -25.57 -19.52 -0.95
C TYR A 109 -26.77 -18.69 -1.44
N GLY A 110 -26.54 -17.54 -2.07
CA GLY A 110 -27.57 -16.72 -2.69
C GLY A 110 -28.39 -17.47 -3.73
N LEU A 111 -27.73 -18.29 -4.58
CA LEU A 111 -28.38 -19.14 -5.57
C LEU A 111 -29.25 -20.23 -4.96
N ASP A 112 -28.88 -20.73 -3.78
CA ASP A 112 -29.66 -21.73 -3.04
C ASP A 112 -30.88 -21.11 -2.34
N HIS A 113 -30.77 -19.85 -1.92
CA HIS A 113 -31.84 -19.17 -1.19
C HIS A 113 -32.84 -18.43 -2.10
N TYR A 114 -32.33 -17.58 -3.00
CA TYR A 114 -33.14 -16.70 -3.86
C TYR A 114 -33.48 -17.32 -5.22
N GLY A 115 -32.81 -18.41 -5.61
CA GLY A 115 -32.98 -19.06 -6.91
C GLY A 115 -31.87 -18.74 -7.91
N VAL A 116 -31.68 -19.65 -8.85
CA VAL A 116 -30.59 -19.58 -9.84
C VAL A 116 -30.91 -18.56 -10.93
N GLU A 117 -32.20 -18.38 -11.24
CA GLU A 117 -32.71 -17.52 -12.30
C GLU A 117 -32.43 -16.04 -12.01
N TRP A 118 -32.74 -15.58 -10.80
CA TRP A 118 -32.43 -14.21 -10.38
C TRP A 118 -30.93 -14.00 -10.17
N GLY A 119 -30.24 -14.99 -9.60
CA GLY A 119 -28.80 -14.92 -9.39
C GLY A 119 -28.00 -14.88 -10.69
N SER A 120 -28.37 -15.66 -11.71
CA SER A 120 -27.71 -15.62 -13.01
C SER A 120 -27.89 -14.27 -13.69
N LEU A 121 -29.10 -13.67 -13.65
CA LEU A 121 -29.36 -12.35 -14.23
C LEU A 121 -28.53 -11.25 -13.56
N ALA A 122 -28.48 -11.23 -12.24
CA ALA A 122 -27.67 -10.26 -11.50
C ALA A 122 -26.18 -10.38 -11.88
N CYS A 123 -25.66 -11.60 -12.01
CA CYS A 123 -24.28 -11.85 -12.42
C CYS A 123 -24.02 -11.39 -13.87
N SER A 124 -24.90 -11.74 -14.82
CA SER A 124 -24.74 -11.32 -16.22
C SER A 124 -24.79 -9.80 -16.39
N ILE A 125 -25.63 -9.10 -15.62
CA ILE A 125 -25.68 -7.63 -15.61
C ILE A 125 -24.37 -7.04 -15.08
N ALA A 126 -23.85 -7.55 -13.95
CA ALA A 126 -22.57 -7.11 -13.40
C ALA A 126 -21.40 -7.34 -14.38
N ILE A 127 -21.38 -8.50 -15.05
CA ILE A 127 -20.38 -8.83 -16.06
C ILE A 127 -20.45 -7.84 -17.24
N LEU A 128 -21.64 -7.52 -17.73
CA LEU A 128 -21.81 -6.57 -18.82
C LEU A 128 -21.36 -5.16 -18.43
N ILE A 129 -21.78 -4.66 -17.26
CA ILE A 129 -21.38 -3.34 -16.75
C ILE A 129 -19.85 -3.27 -16.64
N GLY A 130 -19.22 -4.28 -16.03
CA GLY A 130 -17.77 -4.35 -15.91
C GLY A 130 -17.05 -4.39 -17.26
N ALA A 131 -17.55 -5.17 -18.22
CA ALA A 131 -17.00 -5.25 -19.57
C ALA A 131 -17.12 -3.91 -20.32
N VAL A 132 -18.25 -3.20 -20.20
CA VAL A 132 -18.45 -1.88 -20.81
C VAL A 132 -17.54 -0.83 -20.18
N ILE A 133 -17.41 -0.80 -18.84
CA ILE A 133 -16.48 0.11 -18.15
C ILE A 133 -15.04 -0.18 -18.59
N SER A 134 -14.64 -1.46 -18.66
CA SER A 134 -13.32 -1.86 -19.11
C SER A 134 -13.06 -1.47 -20.57
N ALA A 135 -14.07 -1.59 -21.44
CA ALA A 135 -13.98 -1.15 -22.84
C ALA A 135 -13.92 0.37 -22.97
N ALA A 136 -14.70 1.12 -22.18
CA ALA A 136 -14.66 2.59 -22.15
C ALA A 136 -13.28 3.11 -21.70
N GLY A 137 -12.58 2.38 -20.82
CA GLY A 137 -11.19 2.67 -20.45
C GLY A 137 -10.21 2.65 -21.63
N SER A 138 -10.51 1.90 -22.70
CA SER A 138 -9.70 1.89 -23.92
C SER A 138 -9.85 3.16 -24.77
N ASN A 139 -10.99 3.85 -24.67
CA ASN A 139 -11.24 5.11 -25.36
C ASN A 139 -10.44 6.26 -24.72
N THR A 140 -10.36 6.27 -23.40
CA THR A 140 -9.63 7.28 -22.61
C THR A 140 -8.19 6.89 -22.31
N ASN A 141 -7.77 5.68 -22.69
CA ASN A 141 -6.50 5.04 -22.32
C ASN A 141 -6.23 5.09 -20.79
N SER A 142 -7.29 4.96 -19.98
CA SER A 142 -7.20 5.06 -18.52
C SER A 142 -7.04 3.70 -17.85
N PHE A 143 -5.94 3.52 -17.12
CA PHE A 143 -5.69 2.36 -16.27
C PHE A 143 -6.82 2.11 -15.26
N GLY A 144 -7.27 3.17 -14.57
CA GLY A 144 -8.27 3.07 -13.51
C GLY A 144 -9.63 2.56 -14.01
N LEU A 145 -10.06 2.99 -15.21
CA LEU A 145 -11.31 2.50 -15.82
C LEU A 145 -11.19 1.03 -16.23
N VAL A 146 -10.06 0.62 -16.82
CA VAL A 146 -9.84 -0.79 -17.18
C VAL A 146 -9.82 -1.68 -15.93
N LEU A 147 -9.10 -1.26 -14.89
CA LEU A 147 -9.01 -1.98 -13.62
C LEU A 147 -10.39 -2.05 -12.92
N GLY A 148 -11.08 -0.91 -12.79
CA GLY A 148 -12.39 -0.84 -12.15
C GLY A 148 -13.44 -1.69 -12.86
N GLY A 149 -13.46 -1.68 -14.20
CA GLY A 149 -14.34 -2.55 -14.97
C GLY A 149 -14.08 -4.05 -14.73
N ARG A 150 -12.81 -4.44 -14.57
CA ARG A 150 -12.45 -5.84 -14.27
C ARG A 150 -12.87 -6.27 -12.87
N ILE A 151 -12.72 -5.40 -11.88
CA ILE A 151 -13.21 -5.66 -10.51
C ILE A 151 -14.73 -5.87 -10.54
N VAL A 152 -15.48 -4.99 -11.20
CA VAL A 152 -16.95 -5.12 -11.34
C VAL A 152 -17.33 -6.43 -12.03
N MET A 153 -16.63 -6.81 -13.09
CA MET A 153 -16.87 -8.07 -13.80
C MET A 153 -16.61 -9.30 -12.90
N GLY A 154 -15.61 -9.23 -12.01
CA GLY A 154 -15.29 -10.26 -11.03
C GLY A 154 -16.45 -10.58 -10.09
N PHE A 155 -17.33 -9.63 -9.78
CA PHE A 155 -18.49 -9.88 -8.91
C PHE A 155 -19.48 -10.90 -9.51
N GLY A 156 -19.49 -11.06 -10.84
CA GLY A 156 -20.35 -12.03 -11.52
C GLY A 156 -19.62 -13.25 -12.09
N SER A 157 -18.32 -13.14 -12.42
CA SER A 157 -17.66 -14.11 -13.31
C SER A 157 -17.53 -15.52 -12.76
N THR A 158 -17.29 -15.71 -11.45
CA THR A 158 -17.25 -17.07 -10.87
C THR A 158 -18.61 -17.55 -10.39
N VAL A 159 -19.50 -16.64 -9.97
CA VAL A 159 -20.86 -17.01 -9.53
C VAL A 159 -21.69 -17.51 -10.71
N ILE A 160 -21.52 -16.94 -11.91
CA ILE A 160 -22.23 -17.43 -13.12
C ILE A 160 -21.82 -18.87 -13.50
N GLU A 161 -20.55 -19.26 -13.29
CA GLU A 161 -20.11 -20.65 -13.49
C GLU A 161 -20.73 -21.61 -12.46
N THR A 162 -20.96 -21.11 -11.25
CA THR A 162 -21.71 -21.82 -10.21
C THR A 162 -23.16 -22.03 -10.65
N CYS A 163 -23.78 -21.03 -11.28
CA CYS A 163 -25.11 -21.16 -11.90
C CYS A 163 -25.12 -22.27 -12.95
N THR A 164 -24.17 -22.25 -13.90
CA THR A 164 -24.05 -23.31 -14.93
C THR A 164 -23.95 -24.69 -14.28
N SER A 165 -23.05 -24.86 -13.32
CA SER A 165 -22.83 -26.15 -12.65
C SER A 165 -24.09 -26.66 -11.94
N LYS A 166 -24.86 -25.76 -11.30
CA LYS A 166 -26.12 -26.09 -10.62
C LYS A 166 -27.26 -26.39 -11.60
N ILE A 167 -27.39 -25.63 -12.69
CA ILE A 167 -28.37 -25.88 -13.76
C ILE A 167 -28.15 -27.29 -14.31
N LEU A 168 -26.92 -27.64 -14.67
CA LEU A 168 -26.59 -28.94 -15.23
C LEU A 168 -26.87 -30.08 -14.22
N ALA A 169 -26.53 -29.89 -12.94
CA ALA A 169 -26.82 -30.87 -11.89
C ALA A 169 -28.33 -31.11 -11.67
N HIS A 170 -29.16 -30.05 -11.77
CA HIS A 170 -30.62 -30.16 -11.63
C HIS A 170 -31.24 -30.92 -12.79
N TRP A 171 -30.97 -30.49 -14.04
CA TRP A 171 -31.62 -31.07 -15.22
C TRP A 171 -31.14 -32.49 -15.57
N PHE A 172 -29.94 -32.89 -15.12
CA PHE A 172 -29.35 -34.19 -15.42
C PHE A 172 -29.11 -35.06 -14.17
N GLN A 173 -29.78 -34.77 -13.05
CA GLN A 173 -29.59 -35.44 -11.74
C GLN A 173 -29.48 -36.98 -11.81
N HIS A 174 -30.29 -37.63 -12.65
CA HIS A 174 -30.36 -39.09 -12.72
C HIS A 174 -29.48 -39.72 -13.81
N ARG A 175 -29.15 -39.00 -14.90
CA ARG A 175 -28.50 -39.58 -16.09
C ARG A 175 -27.54 -38.63 -16.79
N GLY A 176 -26.36 -39.12 -17.19
CA GLY A 176 -25.46 -38.44 -18.12
C GLY A 176 -24.68 -37.24 -17.55
N LEU A 177 -24.51 -37.17 -16.22
CA LEU A 177 -23.78 -36.06 -15.56
C LEU A 177 -22.34 -35.95 -16.05
N GLY A 178 -21.65 -37.08 -16.28
CA GLY A 178 -20.26 -37.08 -16.76
C GLY A 178 -20.15 -36.45 -18.15
N ILE A 179 -20.99 -36.87 -19.10
CA ILE A 179 -21.00 -36.30 -20.47
C ILE A 179 -21.32 -34.81 -20.45
N VAL A 180 -22.30 -34.39 -19.64
CA VAL A 180 -22.75 -33.00 -19.57
C VAL A 180 -21.68 -32.07 -19.00
N TYR A 181 -21.01 -32.45 -17.90
CA TYR A 181 -19.86 -31.67 -17.42
C TYR A 181 -18.66 -31.76 -18.36
N GLY A 182 -18.53 -32.85 -19.11
CA GLY A 182 -17.54 -32.97 -20.20
C GLY A 182 -17.81 -31.97 -21.33
N LEU A 183 -19.08 -31.77 -21.70
CA LEU A 183 -19.51 -30.77 -22.68
C LEU A 183 -19.28 -29.34 -22.17
N ASP A 184 -19.52 -29.09 -20.87
CA ASP A 184 -19.23 -27.80 -20.22
C ASP A 184 -17.74 -27.43 -20.32
N ILE A 185 -16.86 -28.37 -19.94
CA ILE A 185 -15.42 -28.17 -20.09
C ILE A 185 -15.02 -27.97 -21.56
N SER A 186 -15.58 -28.78 -22.47
CA SER A 186 -15.29 -28.70 -23.91
C SER A 186 -15.61 -27.33 -24.48
N ILE A 187 -16.83 -26.86 -24.24
CA ILE A 187 -17.30 -25.55 -24.69
C ILE A 187 -16.49 -24.45 -24.03
N GLY A 188 -16.19 -24.58 -22.73
CA GLY A 188 -15.25 -23.71 -22.01
C GLY A 188 -13.91 -23.56 -22.74
N LYS A 189 -13.30 -24.68 -23.14
CA LYS A 189 -11.99 -24.67 -23.83
C LYS A 189 -12.07 -24.11 -25.24
N LEU A 190 -13.19 -24.32 -25.95
CA LEU A 190 -13.42 -23.74 -27.27
C LEU A 190 -13.45 -22.20 -27.21
N ILE A 191 -14.08 -21.61 -26.18
CA ILE A 191 -14.07 -20.15 -25.95
C ILE A 191 -12.64 -19.66 -25.78
N VAL A 192 -11.89 -20.30 -24.87
CA VAL A 192 -10.56 -19.84 -24.49
C VAL A 192 -9.67 -19.85 -25.72
N LEU A 193 -9.78 -20.90 -26.55
CA LEU A 193 -9.10 -21.00 -27.82
C LEU A 193 -9.52 -19.89 -28.79
N ALA A 194 -10.83 -19.69 -28.98
CA ALA A 194 -11.36 -18.66 -29.87
C ALA A 194 -10.92 -17.25 -29.44
N ALA A 195 -11.09 -16.91 -28.16
CA ALA A 195 -10.72 -15.63 -27.56
C ALA A 195 -9.22 -15.33 -27.71
N LYS A 196 -8.36 -16.31 -27.39
CA LYS A 196 -6.91 -16.16 -27.54
C LYS A 196 -6.51 -15.99 -29.01
N ALA A 197 -7.11 -16.76 -29.92
CA ALA A 197 -6.82 -16.68 -31.34
C ALA A 197 -7.30 -15.37 -31.97
N SER A 198 -8.42 -14.83 -31.50
CA SER A 198 -9.03 -13.62 -32.05
C SER A 198 -8.51 -12.32 -31.43
N ALA A 199 -7.87 -12.36 -30.25
CA ALA A 199 -7.43 -11.17 -29.52
C ALA A 199 -6.56 -10.22 -30.36
N VAL A 200 -5.57 -10.76 -31.09
CA VAL A 200 -4.66 -9.97 -31.94
C VAL A 200 -5.37 -9.46 -33.21
N PRO A 201 -6.09 -10.30 -33.98
CA PRO A 201 -6.92 -9.81 -35.08
C PRO A 201 -7.91 -8.71 -34.69
N MET A 202 -8.54 -8.80 -33.51
CA MET A 202 -9.49 -7.79 -33.02
C MET A 202 -8.83 -6.45 -32.72
N ARG A 203 -7.57 -6.47 -32.24
CA ARG A 203 -6.75 -5.27 -32.05
C ARG A 203 -6.39 -4.62 -33.39
N ASP A 204 -6.01 -5.43 -34.37
CA ASP A 204 -5.47 -4.97 -35.66
C ASP A 204 -6.55 -4.72 -36.72
N ALA A 205 -7.81 -5.06 -36.42
CA ALA A 205 -8.94 -4.89 -37.33
C ALA A 205 -9.15 -3.43 -37.77
N THR A 206 -8.75 -2.46 -36.93
CA THR A 206 -8.78 -1.02 -37.26
C THR A 206 -7.58 -0.32 -36.60
N SER A 207 -7.42 0.98 -36.83
CA SER A 207 -6.40 1.79 -36.12
C SER A 207 -6.66 1.92 -34.61
N PHE A 208 -7.86 1.55 -34.12
CA PHE A 208 -8.23 1.61 -32.72
C PHE A 208 -8.09 0.25 -32.02
N TRP A 209 -7.12 0.16 -31.10
CA TRP A 209 -6.85 -1.07 -30.35
C TRP A 209 -7.99 -1.51 -29.42
N GLY A 210 -8.86 -0.57 -29.03
CA GLY A 210 -9.93 -0.82 -28.05
C GLY A 210 -11.02 -1.78 -28.52
N TRP A 211 -11.08 -2.12 -29.82
CA TRP A 211 -11.94 -3.20 -30.32
C TRP A 211 -11.65 -4.55 -29.67
N ALA A 212 -10.41 -4.74 -29.21
CA ALA A 212 -10.02 -5.91 -28.43
C ALA A 212 -10.75 -6.01 -27.06
N LEU A 213 -11.35 -4.91 -26.57
CA LEU A 213 -12.16 -4.86 -25.35
C LEU A 213 -13.66 -4.64 -25.64
N TRP A 214 -14.00 -3.90 -26.70
CA TRP A 214 -15.40 -3.70 -27.10
C TRP A 214 -16.06 -4.96 -27.66
N ILE A 215 -15.35 -5.81 -28.42
CA ILE A 215 -15.93 -7.05 -28.93
C ILE A 215 -16.29 -8.02 -27.79
N PRO A 216 -15.42 -8.24 -26.77
CA PRO A 216 -15.82 -8.94 -25.56
C PRO A 216 -17.06 -8.34 -24.87
N ALA A 217 -17.18 -7.01 -24.79
CA ALA A 217 -18.37 -6.37 -24.21
C ALA A 217 -19.65 -6.65 -25.01
N ILE A 218 -19.57 -6.68 -26.34
CA ILE A 218 -20.69 -7.09 -27.21
C ILE A 218 -21.07 -8.56 -26.97
N ILE A 219 -20.08 -9.45 -26.83
CA ILE A 219 -20.32 -10.86 -26.52
C ILE A 219 -21.01 -11.00 -25.14
N CYS A 220 -20.61 -10.21 -24.14
CA CYS A 220 -21.30 -10.15 -22.84
C CYS A 220 -22.75 -9.67 -22.96
N PHE A 221 -23.03 -8.72 -23.85
CA PHE A 221 -24.40 -8.26 -24.10
C PHE A 221 -25.27 -9.36 -24.72
N VAL A 222 -24.76 -10.08 -25.72
CA VAL A 222 -25.45 -11.23 -26.33
C VAL A 222 -25.68 -12.33 -25.29
N ASN A 223 -24.70 -12.58 -24.42
CA ASN A 223 -24.82 -13.53 -23.33
C ASN A 223 -25.92 -13.13 -22.31
N LEU A 224 -26.07 -11.84 -21.99
CA LEU A 224 -27.17 -11.35 -21.16
C LEU A 224 -28.53 -11.60 -21.82
N LEU A 225 -28.68 -11.33 -23.12
CA LEU A 225 -29.92 -11.62 -23.85
C LEU A 225 -30.27 -13.12 -23.82
N GLN A 226 -29.26 -13.98 -23.98
CA GLN A 226 -29.43 -15.43 -23.89
C GLN A 226 -29.83 -15.88 -22.48
N ASN A 227 -29.28 -15.26 -21.43
CA ASN A 227 -29.67 -15.56 -20.05
C ASN A 227 -31.11 -15.09 -19.75
N ILE A 228 -31.51 -13.92 -20.27
CA ILE A 228 -32.91 -13.46 -20.18
C ILE A 228 -33.84 -14.47 -20.85
N PHE A 229 -33.48 -14.99 -22.03
CA PHE A 229 -34.23 -16.04 -22.70
C PHE A 229 -34.33 -17.31 -21.85
N TYR A 230 -33.23 -17.76 -21.23
CA TYR A 230 -33.22 -18.93 -20.34
C TYR A 230 -34.16 -18.75 -19.15
N VAL A 231 -34.10 -17.61 -18.46
CA VAL A 231 -34.95 -17.33 -17.30
C VAL A 231 -36.43 -17.28 -17.69
N TRP A 232 -36.75 -16.57 -18.77
CA TRP A 232 -38.11 -16.56 -19.32
C TRP A 232 -38.60 -17.97 -19.68
N TRP A 233 -37.75 -18.76 -20.33
CA TRP A 233 -38.07 -20.13 -20.72
C TRP A 233 -38.29 -21.04 -19.52
N ALA A 234 -37.48 -20.91 -18.47
CA ALA A 234 -37.57 -21.67 -17.23
C ALA A 234 -38.85 -21.35 -16.46
N TRP A 235 -39.21 -20.07 -16.32
CA TRP A 235 -40.47 -19.65 -15.69
C TRP A 235 -41.72 -20.04 -16.48
N SER A 236 -41.59 -20.20 -17.80
CA SER A 236 -42.67 -20.69 -18.65
C SER A 236 -42.94 -22.20 -18.49
N ARG A 237 -42.16 -22.92 -17.65
CA ARG A 237 -42.37 -24.34 -17.37
C ARG A 237 -43.24 -24.57 -16.13
N PRO A 238 -43.89 -25.74 -16.00
CA PRO A 238 -44.67 -26.09 -14.81
C PRO A 238 -43.85 -26.07 -13.51
N GLU A 239 -44.48 -25.71 -12.39
CA GLU A 239 -43.81 -25.53 -11.09
C GLU A 239 -43.03 -26.76 -10.59
N TRP A 240 -43.41 -27.98 -10.97
CA TRP A 240 -42.68 -29.20 -10.59
C TRP A 240 -41.29 -29.33 -11.24
N THR A 241 -41.03 -28.56 -12.31
CA THR A 241 -39.71 -28.52 -12.98
C THR A 241 -38.77 -27.47 -12.40
N TRP A 242 -39.29 -26.55 -11.58
CA TRP A 242 -38.52 -25.45 -11.04
C TRP A 242 -37.46 -25.96 -10.06
N MET A 243 -36.33 -25.27 -10.02
CA MET A 243 -35.29 -25.58 -9.04
C MET A 243 -35.80 -25.28 -7.63
N PRO A 244 -35.66 -26.21 -6.68
CA PRO A 244 -36.09 -25.98 -5.31
C PRO A 244 -35.24 -24.87 -4.68
N THR A 245 -35.91 -23.91 -4.03
CA THR A 245 -35.26 -22.81 -3.32
C THR A 245 -35.54 -22.83 -1.82
N GLY A 246 -34.60 -22.30 -1.04
CA GLY A 246 -34.76 -22.16 0.41
C GLY A 246 -36.01 -21.34 0.79
N GLN A 247 -36.35 -20.31 0.02
CA GLN A 247 -37.55 -19.50 0.23
C GLN A 247 -38.84 -20.28 -0.04
N GLN A 248 -38.90 -21.07 -1.11
CA GLN A 248 -40.07 -21.91 -1.40
C GLN A 248 -40.29 -22.96 -0.31
N LYS A 249 -39.22 -23.59 0.19
CA LYS A 249 -39.29 -24.55 1.29
C LYS A 249 -39.77 -23.91 2.60
N ALA A 250 -39.27 -22.73 2.94
CA ALA A 250 -39.71 -21.96 4.11
C ALA A 250 -41.20 -21.55 4.00
N ARG A 251 -41.64 -21.13 2.81
CA ARG A 251 -43.04 -20.77 2.53
C ARG A 251 -43.98 -21.98 2.66
N LYS A 252 -43.60 -23.14 2.11
CA LYS A 252 -44.36 -24.39 2.23
C LYS A 252 -44.40 -24.92 3.68
N ALA A 253 -43.31 -24.79 4.44
CA ALA A 253 -43.27 -25.14 5.86
C ALA A 253 -44.24 -24.26 6.68
N GLY A 254 -44.20 -22.94 6.48
CA GLY A 254 -45.14 -22.02 7.13
C GLY A 254 -46.61 -22.26 6.74
N GLN A 255 -46.88 -22.68 5.50
CA GLN A 255 -48.22 -23.09 5.08
C GLN A 255 -48.66 -24.39 5.76
N ARG A 256 -47.80 -25.42 5.84
CA ARG A 256 -48.11 -26.67 6.56
C ARG A 256 -48.35 -26.44 8.05
N ASP A 257 -47.57 -25.57 8.68
CA ASP A 257 -47.77 -25.19 10.08
C ASP A 257 -49.10 -24.44 10.28
N ALA A 258 -49.47 -23.57 9.33
CA ALA A 258 -50.78 -22.90 9.33
C ALA A 258 -51.93 -23.90 9.10
N THR A 259 -51.79 -24.87 8.18
CA THR A 259 -52.82 -25.90 7.93
C THR A 259 -52.97 -26.83 9.14
N ARG A 260 -51.89 -27.25 9.80
CA ARG A 260 -51.93 -28.02 11.06
C ARG A 260 -52.59 -27.24 12.19
N ALA A 261 -52.34 -25.94 12.31
CA ALA A 261 -53.00 -25.09 13.29
C ALA A 261 -54.52 -24.98 13.03
N THR A 262 -54.93 -25.03 11.75
CA THR A 262 -56.34 -24.96 11.35
C THR A 262 -57.07 -26.30 11.54
N GLU A 263 -56.41 -27.43 11.31
CA GLU A 263 -56.97 -28.78 11.54
C GLU A 263 -57.07 -29.15 13.04
N SER A 264 -56.29 -28.50 13.91
CA SER A 264 -56.35 -28.70 15.36
C SER A 264 -57.49 -27.96 16.08
N GLN A 265 -58.29 -27.14 15.37
CA GLN A 265 -59.45 -26.46 15.93
C GLN A 265 -60.75 -27.19 15.52
N GLY A 266 -61.38 -27.90 16.48
CA GLY A 266 -62.70 -28.51 16.31
C GLY A 266 -63.84 -27.48 16.28
N PRO A 267 -65.10 -27.88 15.97
CA PRO A 267 -66.19 -26.95 15.60
C PRO A 267 -66.80 -26.11 16.73
N TYR A 268 -66.25 -26.16 17.95
CA TYR A 268 -66.80 -25.46 19.11
C TYR A 268 -65.68 -24.87 19.96
N GLU A 269 -65.12 -23.75 19.53
CA GLU A 269 -64.44 -22.81 20.44
C GLU A 269 -64.44 -21.42 19.82
N THR A 270 -65.40 -20.60 20.25
CA THR A 270 -65.34 -19.15 20.12
C THR A 270 -64.61 -18.59 21.34
N VAL A 271 -63.47 -17.91 21.15
CA VAL A 271 -62.99 -16.72 21.88
C VAL A 271 -61.58 -16.35 21.35
N ASP A 272 -61.43 -15.10 20.89
CA ASP A 272 -60.22 -14.28 20.80
C ASP A 272 -58.86 -14.98 20.55
N ALA A 273 -58.65 -15.48 19.32
CA ALA A 273 -57.30 -15.76 18.83
C ALA A 273 -56.76 -14.54 18.09
N ALA A 274 -55.75 -13.89 18.67
CA ALA A 274 -54.92 -12.90 17.97
C ALA A 274 -54.40 -13.48 16.64
N PRO A 275 -54.23 -12.66 15.58
CA PRO A 275 -53.76 -13.16 14.29
C PRO A 275 -52.42 -13.89 14.48
N PRO A 276 -52.20 -15.04 13.83
CA PRO A 276 -50.95 -15.78 13.98
C PRO A 276 -49.82 -14.83 13.62
N ALA A 277 -48.97 -14.55 14.60
CA ALA A 277 -47.77 -13.74 14.40
C ALA A 277 -46.99 -14.39 13.27
N SER A 278 -47.05 -13.78 12.09
CA SER A 278 -46.20 -14.14 10.97
C SER A 278 -44.77 -14.01 11.47
N ARG A 279 -44.14 -15.14 11.85
CA ARG A 279 -42.68 -15.23 11.90
C ARG A 279 -42.25 -14.95 10.46
N ARG A 280 -42.03 -13.66 10.16
CA ARG A 280 -41.20 -13.24 9.04
C ARG A 280 -39.91 -14.02 9.21
N SER A 281 -39.75 -15.11 8.47
CA SER A 281 -38.47 -15.82 8.44
C SER A 281 -37.49 -14.77 7.96
N SER A 282 -36.58 -14.37 8.85
CA SER A 282 -35.64 -13.28 8.63
C SER A 282 -35.00 -13.42 7.26
N ALA A 283 -35.00 -12.33 6.49
CA ALA A 283 -34.24 -12.19 5.25
C ALA A 283 -32.71 -12.24 5.45
N ILE A 284 -32.25 -12.71 6.61
CA ILE A 284 -30.87 -12.78 7.04
C ILE A 284 -30.37 -14.20 6.72
N PRO A 285 -29.19 -14.35 6.09
CA PRO A 285 -28.62 -15.64 5.74
C PRO A 285 -28.39 -16.52 6.98
N ASP A 286 -28.99 -17.72 6.99
CA ASP A 286 -28.73 -18.73 8.03
C ASP A 286 -27.51 -19.56 7.64
N TRP A 287 -26.34 -19.11 8.09
CA TRP A 287 -25.05 -19.78 7.88
C TRP A 287 -24.97 -21.20 8.46
N LYS A 288 -26.02 -21.68 9.17
CA LYS A 288 -26.15 -23.10 9.55
C LYS A 288 -26.17 -24.05 8.36
N ALA A 289 -26.40 -23.57 7.13
CA ALA A 289 -26.28 -24.36 5.90
C ALA A 289 -24.88 -25.02 5.75
N LEU A 290 -23.80 -24.36 6.16
CA LEU A 290 -22.44 -24.93 6.15
C LEU A 290 -22.31 -26.20 7.00
N LYS A 291 -23.12 -26.33 8.06
CA LYS A 291 -23.13 -27.51 8.94
C LYS A 291 -23.83 -28.71 8.32
N ARG A 292 -24.54 -28.54 7.20
CA ARG A 292 -25.23 -29.61 6.47
C ARG A 292 -24.38 -30.24 5.38
N VAL A 293 -23.28 -29.58 4.98
CA VAL A 293 -22.35 -30.07 3.96
C VAL A 293 -21.72 -31.41 4.38
N PRO A 294 -21.72 -32.44 3.49
CA PRO A 294 -21.18 -33.76 3.80
C PRO A 294 -19.69 -33.79 4.13
N ARG A 295 -19.29 -34.74 5.00
CA ARG A 295 -17.88 -34.89 5.41
C ARG A 295 -16.94 -35.26 4.26
N PHE A 296 -17.41 -36.07 3.31
CA PHE A 296 -16.59 -36.54 2.20
C PHE A 296 -16.27 -35.40 1.22
N PHE A 297 -17.20 -34.46 1.04
CA PHE A 297 -16.99 -33.27 0.23
C PHE A 297 -15.81 -32.43 0.75
N TRP A 298 -15.77 -32.16 2.07
CA TRP A 298 -14.67 -31.40 2.67
C TRP A 298 -13.30 -32.05 2.45
N LEU A 299 -13.21 -33.38 2.54
CA LEU A 299 -11.97 -34.12 2.30
C LEU A 299 -11.50 -33.94 0.84
N VAL A 300 -12.42 -34.08 -0.12
CA VAL A 300 -12.14 -33.89 -1.55
C VAL A 300 -11.65 -32.47 -1.83
N VAL A 301 -12.38 -31.46 -1.37
CA VAL A 301 -12.08 -30.05 -1.67
C VAL A 301 -10.78 -29.57 -1.01
N CYS A 302 -10.52 -29.95 0.25
CA CYS A 302 -9.28 -29.56 0.94
C CYS A 302 -8.04 -30.12 0.24
N SER A 303 -8.10 -31.36 -0.24
CA SER A 303 -6.99 -31.96 -0.98
C SER A 303 -6.74 -31.28 -2.33
N GLN A 304 -7.79 -30.70 -2.93
CA GLN A 304 -7.72 -30.15 -4.28
C GLN A 304 -7.05 -28.76 -4.32
N MET A 305 -7.02 -28.04 -3.20
CA MET A 305 -6.46 -26.70 -3.15
C MET A 305 -5.06 -26.61 -3.81
N LEU A 306 -4.15 -27.51 -3.46
CA LEU A 306 -2.79 -27.52 -4.02
C LEU A 306 -2.74 -28.07 -5.46
N GLN A 307 -3.59 -29.04 -5.80
CA GLN A 307 -3.59 -29.65 -7.13
C GLN A 307 -4.17 -28.70 -8.20
N ALA A 308 -5.28 -28.03 -7.91
CA ALA A 308 -5.85 -27.02 -8.80
C ALA A 308 -4.87 -25.85 -8.96
N GLY A 309 -4.17 -25.47 -7.87
CA GLY A 309 -3.16 -24.44 -7.90
C GLY A 309 -1.98 -24.74 -8.81
N VAL A 310 -1.41 -25.96 -8.77
CA VAL A 310 -0.27 -26.34 -9.63
C VAL A 310 -0.62 -26.37 -11.11
N VAL A 311 -1.81 -26.86 -11.47
CA VAL A 311 -2.24 -26.83 -12.88
C VAL A 311 -2.60 -25.41 -13.31
N GLY A 312 -3.21 -24.61 -12.42
CA GLY A 312 -3.49 -23.20 -12.64
C GLY A 312 -2.22 -22.38 -12.90
N GLY A 313 -1.25 -22.46 -11.99
CA GLY A 313 0.03 -21.76 -12.10
C GLY A 313 0.86 -22.24 -13.28
N PHE A 314 0.87 -23.53 -13.59
CA PHE A 314 1.47 -24.00 -14.84
C PHE A 314 0.78 -23.41 -16.07
N ASN A 315 -0.56 -23.34 -16.12
CA ASN A 315 -1.26 -22.73 -17.27
C ASN A 315 -0.98 -21.22 -17.40
N GLY A 316 -0.69 -20.52 -16.30
CA GLY A 316 -0.28 -19.13 -16.30
C GLY A 316 1.17 -18.92 -16.76
N LEU A 317 2.06 -19.85 -16.38
CA LEU A 317 3.50 -19.75 -16.62
C LEU A 317 3.98 -20.51 -17.87
N ASN A 318 3.21 -21.43 -18.43
CA ASN A 318 3.69 -22.38 -19.45
C ASN A 318 4.27 -21.72 -20.71
N ALA A 319 3.70 -20.61 -21.18
CA ALA A 319 4.24 -19.87 -22.31
C ALA A 319 5.63 -19.32 -21.97
N ASP A 320 5.81 -18.79 -20.77
CA ASP A 320 7.10 -18.26 -20.32
C ASP A 320 8.12 -19.38 -20.04
N ILE A 321 7.67 -20.50 -19.45
CA ILE A 321 8.48 -21.71 -19.30
C ILE A 321 8.99 -22.16 -20.67
N ILE A 322 8.16 -22.19 -21.71
CA ILE A 322 8.59 -22.56 -23.07
C ILE A 322 9.59 -21.55 -23.62
N THR A 323 9.33 -20.24 -23.47
CA THR A 323 10.24 -19.18 -23.91
C THR A 323 11.63 -19.34 -23.29
N VAL A 324 11.70 -19.53 -21.96
CA VAL A 324 12.95 -19.65 -21.21
C VAL A 324 13.65 -21.00 -21.49
N THR A 325 12.91 -22.11 -21.50
CA THR A 325 13.51 -23.45 -21.66
C THR A 325 13.84 -23.82 -23.11
N ARG A 326 13.27 -23.13 -24.11
CA ARG A 326 13.44 -23.44 -25.54
C ARG A 326 13.93 -22.27 -26.39
N GLY A 327 14.09 -21.06 -25.84
CA GLY A 327 14.51 -19.86 -26.59
C GLY A 327 13.54 -19.48 -27.71
N SER A 328 12.25 -19.82 -27.57
CA SER A 328 11.22 -19.57 -28.60
C SER A 328 10.78 -18.11 -28.58
N THR A 329 10.30 -17.57 -29.71
CA THR A 329 9.66 -16.24 -29.70
C THR A 329 8.36 -16.28 -28.88
N GLU A 330 8.00 -15.16 -28.25
CA GLU A 330 6.77 -15.05 -27.44
C GLU A 330 5.52 -15.49 -28.21
N GLN A 331 5.47 -15.23 -29.51
CA GLN A 331 4.39 -15.67 -30.39
C GLN A 331 4.32 -17.19 -30.52
N ILE A 332 5.45 -17.86 -30.81
CA ILE A 332 5.51 -19.32 -30.97
C ILE A 332 5.20 -20.01 -29.64
N ALA A 333 5.71 -19.50 -28.53
CA ALA A 333 5.41 -20.01 -27.20
C ALA A 333 3.92 -19.82 -26.83
N GLY A 334 3.33 -18.67 -27.19
CA GLY A 334 1.90 -18.40 -27.04
C GLY A 334 1.01 -19.36 -27.84
N TYR A 335 1.36 -19.64 -29.10
CA TYR A 335 0.63 -20.65 -29.89
C TYR A 335 0.81 -22.07 -29.35
N THR A 336 2.04 -22.43 -28.97
CA THR A 336 2.36 -23.77 -28.45
C THR A 336 1.65 -24.05 -27.12
N SER A 337 1.54 -23.05 -26.24
CA SER A 337 0.75 -23.16 -25.01
C SER A 337 -0.77 -23.24 -25.27
N ALA A 338 -1.27 -22.57 -26.31
CA ALA A 338 -2.68 -22.64 -26.69
C ALA A 338 -3.10 -24.04 -27.20
N ILE A 339 -2.19 -24.80 -27.82
CA ILE A 339 -2.43 -26.19 -28.26
C ILE A 339 -2.93 -27.08 -27.11
N GLN A 340 -2.51 -26.79 -25.87
CA GLN A 340 -2.97 -27.51 -24.68
C GLN A 340 -4.51 -27.50 -24.51
N GLN A 341 -5.22 -26.54 -25.09
CA GLN A 341 -6.69 -26.46 -25.00
C GLN A 341 -7.42 -27.33 -26.04
N VAL A 342 -6.73 -27.87 -27.06
CA VAL A 342 -7.37 -28.50 -28.23
C VAL A 342 -7.99 -29.86 -27.90
N ILE A 343 -7.24 -30.79 -27.29
CA ILE A 343 -7.75 -32.14 -27.00
C ILE A 343 -8.97 -32.11 -26.07
N PRO A 344 -9.02 -31.30 -24.99
CA PRO A 344 -10.20 -31.22 -24.13
C PRO A 344 -11.52 -30.89 -24.85
N VAL A 345 -11.48 -30.18 -25.97
CA VAL A 345 -12.69 -29.84 -26.75
C VAL A 345 -13.45 -31.10 -27.18
N VAL A 346 -12.75 -32.18 -27.53
CA VAL A 346 -13.39 -33.45 -27.91
C VAL A 346 -13.22 -34.52 -26.84
N GLY A 347 -12.10 -34.48 -26.12
CA GLY A 347 -11.74 -35.44 -25.10
C GLY A 347 -12.61 -35.37 -23.85
N ALA A 348 -13.03 -34.18 -23.39
CA ALA A 348 -13.74 -34.06 -22.12
C ALA A 348 -15.12 -34.73 -22.13
N PRO A 349 -15.95 -34.58 -23.20
CA PRO A 349 -17.20 -35.34 -23.34
C PRO A 349 -16.98 -36.85 -23.40
N LEU A 350 -15.90 -37.31 -24.05
CA LEU A 350 -15.56 -38.73 -24.16
C LEU A 350 -15.17 -39.34 -22.81
N VAL A 351 -14.32 -38.65 -22.04
CA VAL A 351 -13.98 -39.06 -20.67
C VAL A 351 -15.21 -39.03 -19.77
N GLY A 352 -16.07 -38.02 -19.94
CA GLY A 352 -17.37 -37.94 -19.27
C GLY A 352 -18.26 -39.15 -19.55
N ALA A 353 -18.32 -39.58 -20.82
CA ALA A 353 -19.04 -40.79 -21.22
C ALA A 353 -18.45 -42.04 -20.56
N VAL A 354 -17.12 -42.14 -20.44
CA VAL A 354 -16.47 -43.24 -19.73
C VAL A 354 -16.91 -43.29 -18.26
N PHE A 355 -17.05 -42.14 -17.59
CA PHE A 355 -17.51 -42.09 -16.19
C PHE A 355 -18.97 -42.53 -16.02
N ASP A 356 -19.81 -42.22 -16.99
CA ASP A 356 -21.22 -42.62 -16.95
C ASP A 356 -21.38 -44.12 -17.27
N PHE A 357 -20.63 -44.65 -18.25
CA PHE A 357 -20.70 -46.06 -18.64
C PHE A 357 -19.96 -47.03 -17.71
N PHE A 358 -18.74 -46.69 -17.27
CA PHE A 358 -17.85 -47.62 -16.57
C PHE A 358 -17.65 -47.28 -15.09
N GLY A 359 -17.86 -46.03 -14.68
CA GLY A 359 -17.58 -45.59 -13.31
C GLY A 359 -16.09 -45.32 -13.07
N TYR A 360 -15.58 -45.71 -11.88
CA TYR A 360 -14.17 -45.55 -11.46
C TYR A 360 -13.61 -44.12 -11.57
N ARG A 361 -14.44 -43.12 -11.27
CA ARG A 361 -14.13 -41.70 -11.49
C ARG A 361 -12.83 -41.26 -10.80
N MET A 362 -12.61 -41.72 -9.56
CA MET A 362 -11.45 -41.31 -8.76
C MET A 362 -10.11 -41.93 -9.19
N LEU A 363 -10.11 -43.05 -9.93
CA LEU A 363 -8.87 -43.63 -10.47
C LEU A 363 -8.22 -42.71 -11.51
N PHE A 364 -9.04 -41.94 -12.23
CA PHE A 364 -8.57 -40.99 -13.23
C PHE A 364 -7.79 -39.83 -12.61
N VAL A 365 -7.96 -39.55 -11.31
CA VAL A 365 -7.13 -38.57 -10.59
C VAL A 365 -5.68 -39.05 -10.61
N SER A 366 -5.40 -40.27 -10.16
CA SER A 366 -4.04 -40.84 -10.17
C SER A 366 -3.44 -40.94 -11.58
N ILE A 367 -4.24 -41.36 -12.57
CA ILE A 367 -3.79 -41.41 -13.98
C ILE A 367 -3.37 -40.01 -14.45
N THR A 368 -4.19 -39.00 -14.14
CA THR A 368 -3.92 -37.61 -14.52
C THR A 368 -2.65 -37.08 -13.86
N SER A 369 -2.42 -37.40 -12.57
CA SER A 369 -1.21 -36.97 -11.87
C SER A 369 0.06 -37.56 -12.51
N VAL A 370 0.04 -38.83 -12.92
CA VAL A 370 1.18 -39.47 -13.62
C VAL A 370 1.48 -38.78 -14.95
N ILE A 371 0.46 -38.46 -15.73
CA ILE A 371 0.64 -37.75 -17.00
C ILE A 371 1.19 -36.33 -16.75
N TRP A 372 0.72 -35.63 -15.72
CA TRP A 372 1.27 -34.32 -15.36
C TRP A 372 2.73 -34.38 -14.91
N ILE A 373 3.11 -35.38 -14.11
CA ILE A 373 4.52 -35.60 -13.74
C ILE A 373 5.38 -35.79 -14.99
N LEU A 374 4.90 -36.60 -15.96
CA LEU A 374 5.59 -36.78 -17.23
C LEU A 374 5.73 -35.46 -18.00
N VAL A 375 4.68 -34.65 -18.08
CA VAL A 375 4.71 -33.33 -18.74
C VAL A 375 5.73 -32.41 -18.09
N TYR A 376 5.72 -32.31 -16.76
CA TYR A 376 6.62 -31.46 -16.00
C TYR A 376 8.08 -31.91 -16.17
N CYS A 377 8.34 -33.21 -16.14
CA CYS A 377 9.68 -33.73 -16.39
C CYS A 377 10.16 -33.47 -17.83
N LEU A 378 9.29 -33.65 -18.83
CA LEU A 378 9.64 -33.40 -20.23
C LEU A 378 9.94 -31.92 -20.47
N ILE A 379 9.14 -31.00 -19.92
CA ILE A 379 9.35 -29.58 -20.17
C ILE A 379 10.52 -29.00 -19.36
N GLY A 380 10.71 -29.45 -18.12
CA GLY A 380 11.74 -28.90 -17.24
C GLY A 380 13.11 -29.52 -17.36
N PHE A 381 13.20 -30.83 -17.55
CA PHE A 381 14.48 -31.55 -17.45
C PHE A 381 14.97 -32.12 -18.78
N THR A 382 14.25 -31.90 -19.88
CA THR A 382 14.66 -32.37 -21.21
C THR A 382 14.65 -31.25 -22.23
N GLN A 383 15.31 -31.47 -23.36
CA GLN A 383 15.35 -30.56 -24.52
C GLN A 383 14.39 -30.98 -25.64
N THR A 384 13.41 -31.83 -25.36
CA THR A 384 12.44 -32.26 -26.39
C THR A 384 11.56 -31.09 -26.83
N ASN A 385 11.10 -31.11 -28.08
CA ASN A 385 10.20 -30.09 -28.63
C ASN A 385 8.98 -29.88 -27.71
N ALA A 386 8.76 -28.63 -27.27
CA ALA A 386 7.71 -28.25 -26.33
C ALA A 386 6.29 -28.61 -26.81
N LEU A 387 6.09 -28.71 -28.13
CA LEU A 387 4.82 -29.15 -28.71
C LEU A 387 4.44 -30.55 -28.23
N GLY A 388 5.39 -31.48 -28.13
CA GLY A 388 5.14 -32.83 -27.62
C GLY A 388 4.64 -32.82 -26.18
N SER A 389 5.29 -32.07 -25.30
CA SER A 389 4.85 -31.91 -23.90
C SER A 389 3.48 -31.23 -23.80
N MET A 390 3.17 -30.25 -24.64
CA MET A 390 1.87 -29.54 -24.62
C MET A 390 0.72 -30.42 -25.12
N VAL A 391 0.96 -31.28 -26.12
CA VAL A 391 -0.03 -32.27 -26.58
C VAL A 391 -0.35 -33.27 -25.46
N ILE A 392 0.68 -33.78 -24.76
CA ILE A 392 0.49 -34.68 -23.60
C ILE A 392 -0.23 -33.94 -22.46
N ALA A 393 0.12 -32.68 -22.20
CA ALA A 393 -0.56 -31.83 -21.23
C ALA A 393 -2.04 -31.61 -21.57
N SER A 394 -2.38 -31.55 -22.86
CA SER A 394 -3.76 -31.43 -23.34
C SER A 394 -4.59 -32.68 -22.96
N VAL A 395 -4.00 -33.87 -23.04
CA VAL A 395 -4.64 -35.12 -22.57
C VAL A 395 -4.85 -35.07 -21.05
N ALA A 396 -3.82 -34.68 -20.28
CA ALA A 396 -3.93 -34.58 -18.82
C ALA A 396 -5.01 -33.55 -18.39
N LEU A 397 -5.08 -32.42 -19.08
CA LEU A 397 -6.03 -31.34 -18.79
C LEU A 397 -7.49 -31.81 -18.95
N THR A 398 -7.74 -32.74 -19.88
CA THR A 398 -9.07 -33.33 -20.14
C THR A 398 -9.65 -34.02 -18.91
N MET A 399 -8.79 -34.63 -18.09
CA MET A 399 -9.17 -35.46 -16.94
C MET A 399 -8.98 -34.76 -15.59
N ASN A 400 -8.47 -33.53 -15.55
CA ASN A 400 -8.04 -32.89 -14.30
C ASN A 400 -9.20 -32.46 -13.39
N ALA A 401 -10.20 -31.75 -13.94
CA ALA A 401 -11.32 -31.22 -13.16
C ALA A 401 -12.58 -32.10 -13.23
N LEU A 402 -12.73 -32.87 -14.30
CA LEU A 402 -13.93 -33.63 -14.61
C LEU A 402 -14.30 -34.71 -13.57
N PRO A 403 -13.36 -35.52 -13.01
CA PRO A 403 -13.67 -36.50 -11.97
C PRO A 403 -14.36 -35.89 -10.77
N PHE A 404 -13.96 -34.67 -10.39
CA PHE A 404 -14.52 -33.98 -9.24
C PHE A 404 -15.87 -33.34 -9.55
N LEU A 405 -15.99 -32.60 -10.66
CA LEU A 405 -17.24 -31.95 -11.06
C LEU A 405 -18.38 -32.96 -11.24
N ALA A 406 -18.11 -34.10 -11.89
CA ALA A 406 -19.10 -35.15 -12.07
C ALA A 406 -19.46 -35.88 -10.76
N SER A 407 -18.59 -35.81 -9.74
CA SER A 407 -18.79 -36.51 -8.45
C SER A 407 -19.46 -35.65 -7.38
N ILE A 408 -19.37 -34.30 -7.46
CA ILE A 408 -19.95 -33.38 -6.47
C ILE A 408 -21.47 -33.61 -6.30
N PRO A 409 -22.30 -33.65 -7.37
CA PRO A 409 -23.73 -33.92 -7.23
C PRO A 409 -24.06 -35.32 -6.68
N LEU A 410 -23.11 -36.26 -6.75
CA LEU A 410 -23.27 -37.61 -6.18
C LEU A 410 -22.91 -37.66 -4.70
N ILE A 411 -22.03 -36.76 -4.25
CA ILE A 411 -21.63 -36.65 -2.84
C ILE A 411 -22.68 -35.82 -2.07
N VAL A 412 -23.23 -34.78 -2.71
CA VAL A 412 -24.25 -33.88 -2.14
C VAL A 412 -25.55 -34.03 -2.93
N PRO A 413 -26.41 -35.00 -2.57
CA PRO A 413 -27.65 -35.24 -3.31
C PRO A 413 -28.72 -34.16 -3.09
N ASN A 414 -28.60 -33.34 -2.04
CA ASN A 414 -29.56 -32.29 -1.73
C ASN A 414 -29.39 -31.07 -2.66
N GLN A 415 -30.33 -30.89 -3.59
CA GLN A 415 -30.36 -29.80 -4.57
C GLN A 415 -30.31 -28.39 -3.95
N LEU A 416 -30.77 -28.23 -2.71
CA LEU A 416 -30.77 -26.96 -1.97
C LEU A 416 -29.40 -26.50 -1.49
N GLU A 417 -28.37 -27.34 -1.61
CA GLU A 417 -27.02 -27.05 -1.09
C GLU A 417 -25.96 -27.03 -2.21
N LEU A 418 -26.35 -27.35 -3.44
CA LEU A 418 -25.41 -27.45 -4.57
C LEU A 418 -24.79 -26.11 -4.93
N GLY A 419 -25.51 -24.99 -4.81
CA GLY A 419 -24.97 -23.67 -5.11
C GLY A 419 -23.84 -23.31 -4.15
N LEU A 420 -24.06 -23.46 -2.84
CA LEU A 420 -23.05 -23.26 -1.80
C LEU A 420 -21.85 -24.18 -2.00
N VAL A 421 -22.10 -25.47 -2.30
CA VAL A 421 -21.05 -26.49 -2.48
C VAL A 421 -20.18 -26.20 -3.69
N PHE A 422 -20.75 -25.85 -4.84
CA PHE A 422 -19.98 -25.40 -6.01
C PHE A 422 -19.26 -24.08 -5.75
N GLY A 423 -19.86 -23.16 -4.97
CA GLY A 423 -19.23 -21.93 -4.51
C GLY A 423 -17.98 -22.19 -3.66
N ILE A 424 -18.06 -23.10 -2.68
CA ILE A 424 -16.92 -23.52 -1.86
C ILE A 424 -15.84 -24.16 -2.74
N TRP A 425 -16.20 -25.07 -3.64
CA TRP A 425 -15.27 -25.68 -4.59
C TRP A 425 -14.48 -24.64 -5.40
N LYS A 426 -15.17 -23.63 -5.94
CA LYS A 426 -14.53 -22.56 -6.71
C LYS A 426 -13.63 -21.69 -5.85
N ALA A 427 -14.06 -21.31 -4.65
CA ALA A 427 -13.25 -20.53 -3.72
C ALA A 427 -11.92 -21.23 -3.36
N PHE A 428 -11.97 -22.54 -3.07
CA PHE A 428 -10.76 -23.33 -2.79
C PHE A 428 -9.80 -23.40 -3.98
N ASN A 429 -10.31 -23.61 -5.19
CA ASN A 429 -9.47 -23.65 -6.40
C ASN A 429 -8.80 -22.30 -6.66
N ASN A 430 -9.53 -21.20 -6.47
CA ASN A 430 -9.00 -19.85 -6.67
C ASN A 430 -7.93 -19.51 -5.62
N CYS A 431 -8.19 -19.80 -4.34
CA CYS A 431 -7.17 -19.64 -3.28
C CYS A 431 -5.94 -20.50 -3.57
N GLY A 432 -6.15 -21.74 -4.01
CA GLY A 432 -5.08 -22.67 -4.40
C GLY A 432 -4.18 -22.13 -5.51
N SER A 433 -4.77 -21.54 -6.56
CA SER A 433 -4.00 -20.88 -7.63
C SER A 433 -3.16 -19.73 -7.10
N VAL A 434 -3.75 -18.81 -6.34
CA VAL A 434 -3.03 -17.65 -5.80
C VAL A 434 -1.84 -18.09 -4.93
N VAL A 435 -2.05 -19.07 -4.05
CA VAL A 435 -0.98 -19.62 -3.19
C VAL A 435 0.15 -20.22 -4.03
N VAL A 436 -0.18 -21.01 -5.06
CA VAL A 436 0.83 -21.66 -5.90
C VAL A 436 1.54 -20.65 -6.81
N ASP A 437 0.85 -19.65 -7.36
CA ASP A 437 1.45 -18.59 -8.17
C ASP A 437 2.49 -17.82 -7.36
N MET A 438 2.19 -17.53 -6.09
CA MET A 438 3.13 -16.89 -5.17
C MET A 438 4.34 -17.77 -4.85
N ILE A 439 4.12 -19.06 -4.56
CA ILE A 439 5.20 -20.03 -4.31
C ILE A 439 6.08 -20.19 -5.56
N ALA A 440 5.47 -20.29 -6.74
CA ALA A 440 6.18 -20.44 -8.02
C ALA A 440 7.03 -19.21 -8.32
N GLY A 441 6.50 -17.99 -8.14
CA GLY A 441 7.27 -16.76 -8.28
C GLY A 441 8.46 -16.72 -7.33
N ARG A 442 8.24 -17.03 -6.04
CA ARG A 442 9.33 -17.05 -5.05
C ARG A 442 10.37 -18.13 -5.36
N LEU A 443 9.95 -19.31 -5.80
CA LEU A 443 10.87 -20.38 -6.20
C LEU A 443 11.67 -20.00 -7.44
N GLN A 444 11.06 -19.30 -8.41
CA GLN A 444 11.75 -18.77 -9.58
C GLN A 444 12.81 -17.73 -9.19
N ASP A 445 12.48 -16.80 -8.29
CA ASP A 445 13.41 -15.76 -7.81
C ASP A 445 14.66 -16.34 -7.13
N ILE A 446 14.51 -17.43 -6.37
CA ILE A 446 15.62 -18.10 -5.67
C ILE A 446 16.35 -19.08 -6.63
N THR A 447 15.82 -19.35 -7.82
CA THR A 447 16.46 -20.25 -8.78
C THR A 447 17.54 -19.49 -9.57
N PRO A 448 18.79 -19.99 -9.63
CA PRO A 448 19.86 -19.37 -10.41
C PRO A 448 19.45 -19.16 -11.88
N GLY A 449 19.67 -17.95 -12.40
CA GLY A 449 19.27 -17.57 -13.77
C GLY A 449 17.76 -17.41 -13.98
N LYS A 450 16.96 -17.31 -12.91
CA LYS A 450 15.48 -17.21 -12.94
C LYS A 450 14.81 -18.30 -13.79
N THR A 451 15.48 -19.44 -13.88
CA THR A 451 14.99 -20.62 -14.58
C THR A 451 13.88 -21.30 -13.78
N TYR A 452 13.13 -22.18 -14.42
CA TYR A 452 11.94 -22.80 -13.83
C TYR A 452 12.22 -24.15 -13.15
N GLU A 453 13.48 -24.54 -12.95
CA GLU A 453 13.84 -25.88 -12.46
C GLU A 453 13.22 -26.22 -11.11
N ARG A 454 13.34 -25.31 -10.12
CA ARG A 454 12.77 -25.54 -8.77
C ARG A 454 11.25 -25.44 -8.77
N VAL A 455 10.68 -24.59 -9.61
CA VAL A 455 9.23 -24.48 -9.81
C VAL A 455 8.66 -25.79 -10.34
N ILE A 456 9.33 -26.37 -11.34
CA ILE A 456 8.94 -27.64 -11.96
C ILE A 456 9.13 -28.80 -10.98
N ALA A 457 10.22 -28.81 -10.20
CA ALA A 457 10.41 -29.80 -9.13
C ALA A 457 9.29 -29.75 -8.08
N PHE A 458 8.86 -28.54 -7.69
CA PHE A 458 7.72 -28.35 -6.81
C PHE A 458 6.42 -28.87 -7.43
N PHE A 459 6.15 -28.57 -8.70
CA PHE A 459 4.98 -29.09 -9.41
C PHE A 459 4.97 -30.64 -9.46
N VAL A 460 6.12 -31.26 -9.71
CA VAL A 460 6.28 -32.72 -9.66
C VAL A 460 5.99 -33.28 -8.27
N ALA A 461 6.52 -32.65 -7.21
CA ALA A 461 6.31 -33.10 -5.83
C ALA A 461 4.82 -33.07 -5.43
N VAL A 462 4.10 -31.99 -5.77
CA VAL A 462 2.66 -31.88 -5.48
C VAL A 462 1.87 -32.93 -6.26
N LYS A 463 2.17 -33.18 -7.54
CA LYS A 463 1.52 -34.23 -8.33
C LYS A 463 1.83 -35.65 -7.85
N ALA A 464 3.01 -35.89 -7.27
CA ALA A 464 3.33 -37.18 -6.66
C ALA A 464 2.45 -37.47 -5.44
N ILE A 465 2.16 -36.45 -4.62
CA ILE A 465 1.20 -36.56 -3.51
C ILE A 465 -0.21 -36.85 -4.04
N GLU A 466 -0.61 -36.17 -5.12
CA GLU A 466 -1.91 -36.35 -5.77
C GLU A 466 -2.11 -37.79 -6.29
N PHE A 467 -1.07 -38.40 -6.85
CA PHE A 467 -1.13 -39.80 -7.29
C PHE A 467 -1.56 -40.73 -6.14
N CYS A 468 -0.94 -40.56 -4.97
CA CYS A 468 -1.28 -41.32 -3.76
C CYS A 468 -2.70 -41.02 -3.27
N LEU A 469 -3.13 -39.75 -3.31
CA LEU A 469 -4.48 -39.33 -2.92
C LEU A 469 -5.57 -39.94 -3.82
N GLY A 470 -5.35 -40.02 -5.14
CA GLY A 470 -6.28 -40.67 -6.06
C GLY A 470 -6.53 -42.15 -5.74
N LEU A 471 -5.48 -42.90 -5.40
CA LEU A 471 -5.62 -44.29 -4.96
C LEU A 471 -6.34 -44.37 -3.60
N PHE A 472 -6.04 -43.45 -2.70
CA PHE A 472 -6.68 -43.35 -1.40
C PHE A 472 -8.18 -43.01 -1.51
N TYR A 473 -8.59 -42.21 -2.49
CA TYR A 473 -10.00 -41.94 -2.77
C TYR A 473 -10.79 -43.19 -3.13
N GLY A 474 -10.20 -44.11 -3.91
CA GLY A 474 -10.84 -45.40 -4.21
C GLY A 474 -11.10 -46.24 -2.96
N PHE A 475 -10.19 -46.19 -1.98
CA PHE A 475 -10.37 -46.84 -0.68
C PHE A 475 -11.47 -46.16 0.15
N LEU A 476 -11.44 -44.83 0.24
CA LEU A 476 -12.42 -44.06 1.00
C LEU A 476 -13.84 -44.17 0.42
N ASP A 477 -13.98 -44.22 -0.90
CA ASP A 477 -15.27 -44.40 -1.58
C ASP A 477 -15.94 -45.72 -1.15
N ARG A 478 -15.18 -46.82 -1.14
CA ARG A 478 -15.68 -48.12 -0.66
C ARG A 478 -16.07 -48.10 0.81
N LYS A 479 -15.28 -47.41 1.65
CA LYS A 479 -15.49 -47.38 3.11
C LYS A 479 -16.61 -46.44 3.55
N TYR A 480 -16.74 -45.27 2.93
CA TYR A 480 -17.62 -44.19 3.41
C TYR A 480 -18.79 -43.86 2.46
N LEU A 481 -18.68 -44.19 1.17
CA LEU A 481 -19.71 -43.89 0.15
C LEU A 481 -20.31 -45.16 -0.48
N ALA A 482 -20.07 -46.33 0.11
CA ALA A 482 -20.55 -47.62 -0.40
C ALA A 482 -20.17 -47.91 -1.87
N GLY A 483 -19.09 -47.29 -2.37
CA GLY A 483 -18.62 -47.48 -3.75
C GLY A 483 -19.37 -46.65 -4.80
N ILE A 484 -20.21 -45.69 -4.42
CA ILE A 484 -21.04 -44.91 -5.37
C ILE A 484 -20.21 -44.22 -6.47
N LEU A 485 -18.97 -43.80 -6.19
CA LEU A 485 -18.12 -43.15 -7.18
C LEU A 485 -17.39 -44.15 -8.11
N THR A 486 -17.32 -45.42 -7.71
CA THR A 486 -16.79 -46.52 -8.54
C THR A 486 -17.85 -47.22 -9.38
N MET A 487 -19.13 -47.15 -9.00
CA MET A 487 -20.23 -47.76 -9.75
C MET A 487 -20.51 -47.05 -11.09
N SER A 488 -20.97 -47.82 -12.08
CA SER A 488 -21.50 -47.25 -13.33
C SER A 488 -22.92 -46.73 -13.15
N GLU A 489 -23.35 -45.82 -14.02
CA GLU A 489 -24.69 -45.20 -13.96
C GLU A 489 -25.80 -46.26 -13.99
N LYS A 490 -25.68 -47.25 -14.88
CA LYS A 490 -26.65 -48.35 -14.98
C LYS A 490 -26.77 -49.15 -13.69
N LYS A 491 -25.65 -49.43 -13.02
CA LYS A 491 -25.65 -50.18 -11.74
C LYS A 491 -26.23 -49.33 -10.62
N ARG A 492 -25.89 -48.05 -10.57
CA ARG A 492 -26.42 -47.11 -9.56
C ARG A 492 -27.93 -46.97 -9.66
N LEU A 493 -28.48 -46.78 -10.87
CA LEU A 493 -29.92 -46.63 -11.07
C LEU A 493 -30.70 -47.88 -10.65
N VAL A 494 -30.15 -49.07 -10.90
CA VAL A 494 -30.75 -50.33 -10.42
C VAL A 494 -30.72 -50.40 -8.90
N SER A 495 -29.60 -50.07 -8.27
CA SER A 495 -29.49 -50.06 -6.80
C SER A 495 -30.35 -48.99 -6.11
N GLU A 496 -30.56 -47.84 -6.75
CA GLU A 496 -31.50 -46.79 -6.30
C GLU A 496 -32.96 -47.25 -6.45
N GLN A 497 -33.31 -47.93 -7.54
CA GLN A 497 -34.67 -48.49 -7.75
C GLN A 497 -34.99 -49.64 -6.80
N GLU A 498 -34.00 -50.48 -6.49
CA GLU A 498 -34.13 -51.60 -5.56
C GLU A 498 -34.04 -51.15 -4.09
N ASN A 499 -33.83 -49.85 -3.82
CA ASN A 499 -33.66 -49.26 -2.49
C ASN A 499 -32.58 -49.97 -1.63
N THR A 500 -31.58 -50.56 -2.28
CA THR A 500 -30.52 -51.36 -1.63
C THR A 500 -29.38 -50.52 -1.07
N LEU A 501 -29.35 -49.22 -1.38
CA LEU A 501 -28.34 -48.27 -0.91
C LEU A 501 -28.86 -47.47 0.29
N GLU A 502 -28.51 -47.88 1.51
CA GLU A 502 -28.65 -47.01 2.70
C GLU A 502 -27.80 -45.74 2.54
N ASP A 503 -28.28 -44.60 3.06
CA ASP A 503 -27.59 -43.32 2.90
C ASP A 503 -26.18 -43.37 3.55
N PRO A 504 -25.09 -43.35 2.75
CA PRO A 504 -23.76 -43.65 3.24
C PRO A 504 -23.28 -42.66 4.29
N ILE A 505 -22.48 -43.13 5.25
CA ILE A 505 -21.91 -42.30 6.33
C ILE A 505 -21.16 -41.07 5.76
N GLY A 506 -20.53 -41.20 4.60
CA GLY A 506 -19.81 -40.12 3.90
C GLY A 506 -20.70 -38.97 3.40
N ARG A 507 -21.99 -39.22 3.16
CA ARG A 507 -23.00 -38.20 2.80
C ARG A 507 -23.55 -37.45 4.01
N LYS A 508 -23.35 -37.98 5.23
CA LYS A 508 -23.77 -37.32 6.48
C LYS A 508 -22.78 -36.24 6.90
N PRO A 509 -23.24 -35.06 7.36
CA PRO A 509 -22.37 -34.00 7.85
C PRO A 509 -21.58 -34.42 9.10
N ALA A 510 -20.41 -33.81 9.30
CA ALA A 510 -19.58 -34.03 10.49
C ALA A 510 -18.87 -32.72 10.91
N LYS A 511 -19.11 -32.28 12.15
CA LYS A 511 -18.62 -30.99 12.67
C LYS A 511 -17.10 -30.81 12.51
N VAL A 512 -16.32 -31.86 12.78
CA VAL A 512 -14.84 -31.81 12.71
C VAL A 512 -14.37 -31.45 11.29
N PHE A 513 -14.92 -32.09 10.26
CA PHE A 513 -14.53 -31.83 8.88
C PHE A 513 -14.95 -30.44 8.40
N THR A 514 -16.13 -29.98 8.83
CA THR A 514 -16.58 -28.61 8.56
C THR A 514 -15.66 -27.56 9.19
N VAL A 515 -15.24 -27.76 10.45
CA VAL A 515 -14.32 -26.84 11.13
C VAL A 515 -12.93 -26.84 10.48
N VAL A 516 -12.39 -28.02 10.16
CA VAL A 516 -11.08 -28.14 9.50
C VAL A 516 -11.12 -27.50 8.11
N GLY A 517 -12.17 -27.75 7.33
CA GLY A 517 -12.31 -27.18 5.99
C GLY A 517 -12.45 -25.66 5.99
N ILE A 518 -13.29 -25.11 6.87
CA ILE A 518 -13.41 -23.65 7.02
C ILE A 518 -12.11 -23.05 7.56
N GLY A 519 -11.45 -23.70 8.52
CA GLY A 519 -10.17 -23.27 9.07
C GLY A 519 -9.08 -23.20 7.99
N LEU A 520 -8.96 -24.25 7.18
CA LEU A 520 -7.99 -24.29 6.07
C LEU A 520 -8.26 -23.20 5.03
N LEU A 521 -9.53 -23.01 4.65
CA LEU A 521 -9.92 -21.93 3.73
C LEU A 521 -9.60 -20.55 4.32
N ALA A 522 -9.92 -20.31 5.60
CA ALA A 522 -9.62 -19.04 6.26
C ALA A 522 -8.11 -18.78 6.33
N THR A 523 -7.30 -19.80 6.64
CA THR A 523 -5.84 -19.67 6.61
C THR A 523 -5.29 -19.44 5.21
N ALA A 524 -5.86 -20.08 4.18
CA ALA A 524 -5.45 -19.88 2.79
C ALA A 524 -5.80 -18.48 2.28
N ILE A 525 -6.97 -17.96 2.67
CA ILE A 525 -7.37 -16.57 2.41
C ILE A 525 -6.40 -15.63 3.15
N MET A 526 -6.18 -15.81 4.46
CA MET A 526 -5.23 -14.96 5.21
C MET A 526 -3.81 -14.97 4.60
N PHE A 527 -3.35 -16.12 4.09
CA PHE A 527 -2.07 -16.24 3.40
C PHE A 527 -2.06 -15.56 2.02
N ALA A 528 -3.12 -15.74 1.22
CA ALA A 528 -3.30 -15.12 -0.09
C ALA A 528 -3.45 -13.59 -0.04
N PHE A 529 -3.91 -13.07 1.10
CA PHE A 529 -4.07 -11.64 1.37
C PHE A 529 -2.90 -11.05 2.18
N GLN A 530 -1.79 -11.78 2.38
CA GLN A 530 -0.60 -11.16 2.97
C GLN A 530 0.03 -10.20 1.97
N PRO A 531 0.17 -8.90 2.30
CA PRO A 531 1.02 -8.01 1.53
C PRO A 531 2.44 -8.56 1.54
N LEU A 532 3.18 -8.35 0.44
CA LEU A 532 4.62 -8.64 0.40
C LEU A 532 5.26 -8.05 1.66
N ASN A 533 6.00 -8.92 2.37
CA ASN A 533 6.61 -8.63 3.66
C ASN A 533 7.38 -7.30 3.63
N ALA A 534 6.78 -6.26 4.21
CA ALA A 534 7.45 -5.00 4.56
C ALA A 534 8.39 -5.16 5.77
N ASN A 535 8.46 -6.36 6.37
CA ASN A 535 9.14 -6.62 7.66
C ASN A 535 10.40 -7.49 7.55
N ALA A 536 11.01 -7.59 6.36
CA ALA A 536 12.37 -8.10 6.25
C ALA A 536 13.22 -6.98 5.67
N ASP A 537 14.16 -6.45 6.46
CA ASP A 537 15.15 -5.43 6.08
C ASP A 537 15.92 -5.88 4.83
N SER A 538 15.28 -5.71 3.68
CA SER A 538 15.69 -6.25 2.41
C SER A 538 15.85 -5.11 1.44
N ILE A 539 16.99 -5.13 0.78
CA ILE A 539 17.40 -4.15 -0.20
C ILE A 539 17.52 -4.84 -1.55
N ARG A 540 17.30 -4.08 -2.60
CA ARG A 540 17.65 -4.50 -3.96
C ARG A 540 19.06 -4.02 -4.27
N VAL A 541 19.88 -4.88 -4.84
CA VAL A 541 21.24 -4.57 -5.29
C VAL A 541 21.28 -4.77 -6.80
N LEU A 542 21.73 -3.75 -7.52
CA LEU A 542 21.91 -3.75 -8.97
C LEU A 542 23.28 -4.35 -9.31
N VAL A 543 23.30 -5.53 -9.91
CA VAL A 543 24.51 -6.13 -10.47
C VAL A 543 24.67 -5.63 -11.89
N LEU A 544 25.58 -4.68 -12.10
CA LEU A 544 25.97 -4.16 -13.41
C LEU A 544 26.85 -5.20 -14.13
N LEU A 545 26.39 -5.69 -15.29
CA LEU A 545 27.07 -6.75 -16.05
C LEU A 545 28.23 -6.19 -16.90
N PRO A 546 29.27 -7.00 -17.15
CA PRO A 546 30.41 -6.57 -17.95
C PRO A 546 30.06 -6.30 -19.41
N ALA A 547 30.93 -5.57 -20.11
CA ALA A 547 30.80 -5.33 -21.55
C ALA A 547 31.01 -6.62 -22.36
N SER A 548 30.25 -6.77 -23.46
CA SER A 548 30.19 -7.94 -24.34
C SER A 548 31.46 -8.16 -25.18
N GLY A 549 32.66 -7.97 -24.64
CA GLY A 549 33.93 -8.34 -25.28
C GLY A 549 34.28 -7.71 -26.65
N THR A 550 33.43 -6.85 -27.21
CA THR A 550 33.74 -6.03 -28.38
C THR A 550 34.56 -4.82 -27.94
N GLU A 551 35.63 -4.50 -28.66
CA GLU A 551 36.63 -3.48 -28.29
C GLU A 551 36.10 -2.04 -28.15
N GLU A 552 34.82 -1.80 -28.41
CA GLU A 552 34.15 -0.50 -28.22
C GLU A 552 33.14 -0.57 -27.06
N LYS A 553 33.47 0.06 -25.92
CA LYS A 553 32.56 0.20 -24.77
C LYS A 553 31.28 0.98 -25.13
N ASP A 554 31.36 1.95 -26.05
CA ASP A 554 30.29 2.93 -26.30
C ASP A 554 29.11 2.41 -27.14
N VAL A 555 29.24 1.23 -27.76
CA VAL A 555 28.19 0.64 -28.63
C VAL A 555 27.44 -0.50 -27.92
N ASP A 556 27.97 -1.00 -26.79
CA ASP A 556 27.43 -2.16 -26.10
C ASP A 556 26.33 -1.78 -25.09
N GLU A 557 25.16 -2.42 -25.21
CA GLU A 557 23.98 -2.13 -24.41
C GLU A 557 24.23 -2.42 -22.91
N ILE A 558 23.94 -1.44 -22.03
CA ILE A 558 24.10 -1.61 -20.58
C ILE A 558 23.07 -2.62 -20.06
N CYS A 559 23.56 -3.72 -19.50
CA CYS A 559 22.75 -4.77 -18.91
C CYS A 559 23.02 -4.89 -17.41
N CYS A 560 21.95 -5.03 -16.63
CA CYS A 560 21.98 -5.14 -15.17
C CYS A 560 21.03 -6.25 -14.69
N GLU A 561 21.35 -6.85 -13.56
CA GLU A 561 20.45 -7.75 -12.81
C GLU A 561 20.09 -7.10 -11.47
N LEU A 562 18.86 -7.29 -10.99
CA LEU A 562 18.42 -6.77 -9.71
C LEU A 562 18.24 -7.94 -8.74
N GLU A 563 19.09 -8.01 -7.72
CA GLU A 563 19.09 -9.07 -6.72
C GLU A 563 18.47 -8.59 -5.40
N HIS A 564 17.59 -9.40 -4.81
CA HIS A 564 17.07 -9.16 -3.47
C HIS A 564 18.05 -9.70 -2.43
N LYS A 565 18.56 -8.84 -1.54
CA LYS A 565 19.43 -9.20 -0.41
C LYS A 565 18.81 -8.72 0.88
N THR A 566 18.96 -9.51 1.95
CA THR A 566 18.66 -9.02 3.29
C THR A 566 19.90 -8.36 3.88
N LEU A 567 19.76 -7.27 4.63
CA LEU A 567 20.89 -6.65 5.32
C LEU A 567 21.57 -7.61 6.30
N ALA A 568 20.82 -8.57 6.86
CA ALA A 568 21.35 -9.63 7.73
C ALA A 568 22.37 -10.54 7.02
N SER A 569 22.26 -10.72 5.70
CA SER A 569 23.21 -11.51 4.90
C SER A 569 24.58 -10.84 4.71
N LYS A 570 24.74 -9.59 5.19
CA LYS A 570 25.94 -8.77 5.01
C LYS A 570 26.41 -8.72 3.54
N PRO A 571 25.54 -8.31 2.60
CA PRO A 571 25.91 -8.27 1.19
C PRO A 571 27.06 -7.27 0.98
N SER A 572 28.00 -7.62 0.10
CA SER A 572 29.06 -6.71 -0.36
C SER A 572 28.57 -5.95 -1.59
N PHE A 573 28.46 -4.64 -1.50
CA PHE A 573 28.03 -3.76 -2.58
C PHE A 573 28.60 -2.35 -2.38
N GLU A 574 28.68 -1.58 -3.46
CA GLU A 574 29.02 -0.16 -3.45
C GLU A 574 27.74 0.67 -3.65
N ALA A 575 27.65 1.87 -3.12
CA ALA A 575 26.49 2.74 -3.33
C ALA A 575 26.82 3.87 -4.31
N LEU A 576 25.90 4.20 -5.21
CA LEU A 576 26.06 5.28 -6.17
C LEU A 576 25.36 6.55 -5.65
N SER A 577 26.12 7.62 -5.51
CA SER A 577 25.62 8.96 -5.22
C SER A 577 25.78 9.83 -6.48
N TYR A 578 24.70 10.38 -7.02
CA TYR A 578 24.73 11.12 -8.29
C TYR A 578 23.57 12.11 -8.38
N THR A 579 23.69 13.21 -9.12
CA THR A 579 22.57 14.14 -9.35
C THR A 579 21.56 13.63 -10.37
N TRP A 580 20.30 13.94 -10.14
CA TRP A 580 19.30 13.79 -11.19
C TRP A 580 19.54 14.89 -12.21
N GLY A 581 19.86 14.53 -13.46
CA GLY A 581 19.94 15.52 -14.54
C GLY A 581 18.54 16.06 -14.88
N ASP A 582 18.48 17.28 -15.42
CA ASP A 582 17.23 17.93 -15.85
C ASP A 582 16.59 17.25 -17.09
N GLU A 583 17.36 16.40 -17.76
CA GLU A 583 16.91 15.70 -18.96
C GLU A 583 15.89 14.59 -18.64
N PRO A 584 14.89 14.38 -19.51
CA PRO A 584 13.96 13.26 -19.40
C PRO A 584 14.69 11.90 -19.43
N ALA A 585 14.04 10.90 -18.87
CA ALA A 585 14.56 9.53 -18.88
C ALA A 585 14.35 8.90 -20.26
N ASP A 586 15.31 9.11 -21.17
CA ASP A 586 15.24 8.67 -22.57
C ASP A 586 16.30 7.63 -22.95
N ASN A 587 17.25 7.31 -22.05
CA ASN A 587 18.36 6.41 -22.35
C ASN A 587 18.02 4.98 -21.90
N PRO A 588 17.94 4.00 -22.81
CA PRO A 588 17.54 2.64 -22.47
C PRO A 588 18.68 1.84 -21.83
N ILE A 589 18.37 1.15 -20.74
CA ILE A 589 19.20 0.07 -20.16
C ILE A 589 18.35 -1.19 -20.03
N LYS A 590 18.98 -2.38 -19.96
CA LYS A 590 18.28 -3.64 -19.66
C LYS A 590 18.46 -4.01 -18.19
N VAL A 591 17.38 -4.05 -17.42
CA VAL A 591 17.38 -4.55 -16.04
C VAL A 591 16.58 -5.85 -15.98
N ASN A 592 17.20 -6.95 -15.55
CA ASN A 592 16.60 -8.29 -15.55
C ASN A 592 16.04 -8.71 -16.92
N GLY A 593 16.69 -8.30 -18.01
CA GLY A 593 16.24 -8.55 -19.39
C GLY A 593 15.10 -7.65 -19.89
N HIS A 594 14.57 -6.74 -19.06
CA HIS A 594 13.55 -5.78 -19.45
C HIS A 594 14.17 -4.39 -19.70
N GLN A 595 13.71 -3.69 -20.74
CA GLN A 595 14.15 -2.31 -20.97
C GLN A 595 13.56 -1.35 -19.93
N VAL A 596 14.43 -0.55 -19.34
CA VAL A 596 14.12 0.54 -18.41
C VAL A 596 14.79 1.79 -18.96
N LEU A 597 14.05 2.91 -19.01
CA LEU A 597 14.62 4.18 -19.42
C LEU A 597 15.18 4.91 -18.20
N VAL A 598 16.43 5.35 -18.31
CA VAL A 598 17.12 6.15 -17.30
C VAL A 598 17.53 7.50 -17.88
N ARG A 599 17.75 8.47 -17.00
CA ARG A 599 18.27 9.79 -17.40
C ARG A 599 19.73 9.67 -17.84
N LYS A 600 20.16 10.59 -18.70
CA LYS A 600 21.52 10.61 -19.27
C LYS A 600 22.60 10.56 -18.21
N ASN A 601 22.47 11.34 -17.13
CA ASN A 601 23.49 11.36 -16.08
C ASN A 601 23.71 9.99 -15.41
N LEU A 602 22.62 9.24 -15.14
CA LEU A 602 22.73 7.88 -14.60
C LEU A 602 23.28 6.90 -15.64
N TYR A 603 22.88 7.05 -16.91
CA TYR A 603 23.41 6.24 -18.00
C TYR A 603 24.94 6.39 -18.12
N ASP A 604 25.43 7.63 -18.16
CA ASP A 604 26.84 7.95 -18.26
C ASP A 604 27.63 7.43 -17.04
N ALA A 605 27.05 7.53 -15.83
CA ALA A 605 27.63 6.96 -14.61
C ALA A 605 27.73 5.42 -14.68
N LEU A 606 26.66 4.72 -15.06
CA LEU A 606 26.66 3.26 -15.19
C LEU A 606 27.65 2.80 -16.26
N GLN A 607 27.74 3.52 -17.37
CA GLN A 607 28.70 3.26 -18.44
C GLN A 607 30.14 3.38 -17.93
N ASN A 608 30.45 4.46 -17.20
CA ASN A 608 31.78 4.71 -16.64
C ASN A 608 32.17 3.66 -15.59
N PHE A 609 31.21 3.24 -14.74
CA PHE A 609 31.47 2.26 -13.68
C PHE A 609 31.43 0.80 -14.14
N ARG A 610 31.15 0.54 -15.42
CA ARG A 610 31.12 -0.80 -16.01
C ARG A 610 32.53 -1.39 -16.10
N LEU A 611 32.73 -2.50 -15.40
CA LEU A 611 34.01 -3.23 -15.36
C LEU A 611 33.99 -4.45 -16.29
N THR A 612 35.13 -5.12 -16.43
CA THR A 612 35.24 -6.42 -17.12
C THR A 612 34.65 -7.57 -16.32
N SER A 613 34.35 -7.35 -15.04
CA SER A 613 33.63 -8.27 -14.15
C SER A 613 32.32 -7.63 -13.65
N PRO A 614 31.30 -8.44 -13.29
CA PRO A 614 30.08 -7.91 -12.69
C PRO A 614 30.36 -7.05 -11.45
N ARG A 615 29.66 -5.93 -11.31
CA ARG A 615 29.83 -4.97 -10.21
C ARG A 615 28.50 -4.77 -9.47
N ALA A 616 28.49 -5.01 -8.16
CA ALA A 616 27.31 -4.85 -7.32
C ALA A 616 27.19 -3.39 -6.84
N LEU A 617 26.18 -2.68 -7.33
CA LEU A 617 25.86 -1.29 -7.03
C LEU A 617 24.50 -1.19 -6.35
N TRP A 618 24.35 -0.26 -5.42
CA TRP A 618 23.05 0.21 -4.96
C TRP A 618 22.79 1.58 -5.59
N VAL A 619 21.71 1.67 -6.36
CA VAL A 619 21.29 2.89 -7.08
C VAL A 619 19.86 3.17 -6.68
N ASP A 620 19.62 4.26 -5.95
CA ASP A 620 18.31 4.65 -5.39
C ASP A 620 17.14 4.51 -6.38
N THR A 621 17.28 5.07 -7.58
CA THR A 621 16.22 5.11 -8.61
C THR A 621 15.90 3.75 -9.23
N LEU A 622 16.80 2.77 -9.14
CA LEU A 622 16.60 1.41 -9.67
C LEU A 622 16.31 0.39 -8.56
N CYS A 623 16.86 0.62 -7.37
CA CYS A 623 16.76 -0.26 -6.20
C CYS A 623 15.56 0.06 -5.32
N ILE A 624 14.95 1.24 -5.46
CA ILE A 624 13.71 1.65 -4.77
C ILE A 624 12.57 1.73 -5.80
N ASN A 625 11.39 1.28 -5.41
CA ASN A 625 10.20 1.40 -6.24
C ASN A 625 9.53 2.73 -5.91
N LEU A 626 9.90 3.76 -6.65
CA LEU A 626 9.41 5.12 -6.41
C LEU A 626 7.91 5.29 -6.64
N ALA A 627 7.24 4.32 -7.29
CA ALA A 627 5.80 4.35 -7.56
C ALA A 627 4.93 3.85 -6.40
N ASP A 628 5.52 3.16 -5.42
CA ASP A 628 4.85 2.70 -4.20
C ASP A 628 5.30 3.57 -3.03
N THR A 629 4.39 4.42 -2.53
CA THR A 629 4.69 5.35 -1.44
C THR A 629 5.07 4.64 -0.15
N ALA A 630 4.46 3.48 0.16
CA ALA A 630 4.76 2.74 1.37
C ALA A 630 6.15 2.10 1.27
N GLU A 631 6.45 1.47 0.12
CA GLU A 631 7.78 0.93 -0.14
C GLU A 631 8.85 2.02 -0.18
N ARG A 632 8.58 3.15 -0.82
CA ARG A 632 9.49 4.31 -0.86
C ARG A 632 9.80 4.79 0.55
N SER A 633 8.79 5.00 1.38
CA SER A 633 8.96 5.47 2.77
C SER A 633 9.84 4.51 3.57
N TYR A 634 9.57 3.21 3.47
CA TYR A 634 10.35 2.17 4.14
C TYR A 634 11.79 2.03 3.60
N GLN A 635 12.01 2.07 2.28
CA GLN A 635 13.36 1.94 1.72
C GLN A 635 14.20 3.20 1.97
N VAL A 636 13.57 4.38 2.00
CA VAL A 636 14.25 5.64 2.32
C VAL A 636 14.67 5.67 3.78
N SER A 637 13.83 5.20 4.72
CA SER A 637 14.23 5.07 6.12
C SER A 637 15.43 4.12 6.33
N MET A 638 15.64 3.17 5.40
CA MET A 638 16.80 2.27 5.41
C MET A 638 18.07 2.83 4.75
N MET A 639 18.01 3.92 3.99
CA MET A 639 19.18 4.48 3.28
C MET A 639 20.41 4.70 4.19
N PRO A 640 20.28 5.17 5.45
CA PRO A 640 21.42 5.35 6.35
C PRO A 640 22.20 4.05 6.57
N TYR A 641 21.48 2.93 6.70
CA TYR A 641 22.07 1.60 6.84
C TYR A 641 22.69 1.08 5.55
N VAL A 642 22.15 1.48 4.38
CA VAL A 642 22.70 1.11 3.08
C VAL A 642 24.04 1.80 2.86
N TYR A 643 24.10 3.14 2.99
CA TYR A 643 25.31 3.91 2.76
C TYR A 643 26.41 3.63 3.79
N SER A 644 26.06 3.42 5.06
CA SER A 644 27.04 3.04 6.09
C SER A 644 27.59 1.62 5.93
N ARG A 645 26.85 0.71 5.27
CA ARG A 645 27.30 -0.69 5.04
C ARG A 645 27.99 -0.90 3.71
N ALA A 646 27.72 -0.04 2.71
CA ALA A 646 28.41 -0.06 1.43
C ALA A 646 29.93 -0.12 1.63
N THR A 647 30.63 -0.85 0.78
CA THR A 647 32.10 -0.95 0.84
C THR A 647 32.74 0.40 0.55
N LYS A 648 32.17 1.15 -0.40
CA LYS A 648 32.48 2.55 -0.70
C LYS A 648 31.27 3.21 -1.37
N VAL A 649 31.25 4.54 -1.38
CA VAL A 649 30.31 5.36 -2.11
C VAL A 649 31.01 5.96 -3.32
N LEU A 650 30.41 5.75 -4.50
CA LEU A 650 30.87 6.33 -5.76
C LEU A 650 30.06 7.62 -5.98
N ALA A 651 30.68 8.78 -5.77
CA ALA A 651 30.06 10.08 -5.99
C ALA A 651 30.33 10.55 -7.42
N TRP A 652 29.32 10.47 -8.29
CA TRP A 652 29.41 10.83 -9.70
C TRP A 652 29.14 12.32 -9.93
N LEU A 653 30.15 13.03 -10.44
CA LEU A 653 30.12 14.47 -10.69
C LEU A 653 29.83 14.82 -12.16
N GLY A 654 29.91 13.85 -13.07
CA GLY A 654 29.69 14.03 -14.50
C GLY A 654 30.91 13.63 -15.34
N GLN A 655 30.89 14.02 -16.62
CA GLN A 655 32.03 13.85 -17.53
C GLN A 655 32.96 15.07 -17.46
N PRO A 656 34.27 14.91 -17.64
CA PRO A 656 35.19 16.05 -17.68
C PRO A 656 34.96 16.88 -18.93
N GLU A 657 35.16 18.21 -18.83
CA GLU A 657 35.14 19.10 -20.00
C GLU A 657 36.31 18.77 -20.94
N ASN A 658 37.47 18.44 -20.37
CA ASN A 658 38.64 17.96 -21.07
C ASN A 658 38.94 16.50 -20.69
N PRO A 659 38.83 15.54 -21.64
CA PRO A 659 39.14 14.13 -21.39
C PRO A 659 40.56 13.92 -20.87
N PHE A 660 40.72 13.00 -19.91
CA PHE A 660 42.02 12.64 -19.38
C PHE A 660 42.83 11.81 -20.39
N THR A 661 44.14 12.07 -20.46
CA THR A 661 45.05 11.22 -21.24
C THR A 661 45.36 9.92 -20.50
N GLU A 662 45.77 8.88 -21.23
CA GLU A 662 46.11 7.58 -20.64
C GLU A 662 47.25 7.68 -19.61
N ASP A 663 48.23 8.57 -19.86
CA ASP A 663 49.30 8.88 -18.90
C ASP A 663 48.76 9.53 -17.62
N GLN A 664 47.74 10.40 -17.72
CA GLN A 664 47.09 11.02 -16.56
C GLN A 664 46.31 9.97 -15.75
N LEU A 665 45.61 9.05 -16.41
CA LEU A 665 44.86 7.98 -15.76
C LEU A 665 45.77 6.96 -15.08
N GLU A 666 46.89 6.59 -15.71
CA GLU A 666 47.89 5.69 -15.12
C GLU A 666 48.55 6.34 -13.90
N ALA A 667 48.84 7.65 -13.99
CA ALA A 667 49.32 8.42 -12.85
C ALA A 667 48.30 8.48 -11.70
N MET A 668 47.00 8.53 -11.94
CA MET A 668 46.02 8.54 -10.83
C MET A 668 45.97 7.22 -10.02
N LYS A 669 46.61 6.13 -10.48
CA LYS A 669 46.58 4.83 -9.79
C LYS A 669 47.46 4.75 -8.54
N THR A 670 48.49 5.60 -8.39
CA THR A 670 49.30 5.63 -7.16
C THR A 670 48.88 6.80 -6.25
N PRO A 671 48.79 6.60 -4.92
CA PRO A 671 48.40 7.67 -3.99
C PRO A 671 49.23 8.93 -4.16
N GLU A 672 50.54 8.78 -4.38
CA GLU A 672 51.51 9.87 -4.58
C GLU A 672 51.41 10.56 -5.95
N SER A 673 50.65 10.00 -6.89
CA SER A 673 50.46 10.57 -8.23
C SER A 673 49.00 10.90 -8.58
N ARG A 674 48.04 10.66 -7.67
CA ARG A 674 46.73 11.38 -7.69
C ARG A 674 46.92 12.90 -7.64
N TYR A 675 48.08 13.35 -7.16
CA TYR A 675 48.50 14.74 -7.05
C TYR A 675 48.97 15.40 -8.37
N PHE A 676 48.79 14.79 -9.55
CA PHE A 676 49.25 15.39 -10.81
C PHE A 676 48.55 16.73 -11.12
N MET A 677 49.19 17.81 -10.63
CA MET A 677 49.30 19.16 -11.16
C MET A 677 48.11 19.62 -12.03
N TYR A 678 47.01 19.88 -11.33
CA TYR A 678 45.76 20.49 -11.78
C TYR A 678 45.01 19.66 -12.81
N TRP A 679 43.86 19.11 -12.38
CA TRP A 679 42.71 19.05 -13.29
C TRP A 679 42.66 20.40 -14.00
N SER A 680 42.47 20.43 -15.32
CA SER A 680 42.49 21.69 -16.05
C SER A 680 41.58 22.71 -15.35
N GLU A 681 41.88 24.02 -15.43
CA GLU A 681 41.09 25.02 -14.70
C GLU A 681 39.58 24.84 -14.95
N GLU A 682 39.24 24.43 -16.18
CA GLU A 682 37.90 24.03 -16.60
C GLU A 682 37.34 22.83 -15.81
N ASN A 683 38.08 21.72 -15.69
CA ASN A 683 37.65 20.54 -14.93
C ASN A 683 37.53 20.84 -13.42
N CYS A 684 38.42 21.66 -12.85
CA CYS A 684 38.32 22.13 -11.46
C CYS A 684 37.06 22.99 -11.24
N SER A 685 36.78 23.91 -12.17
CA SER A 685 35.54 24.69 -12.18
C SER A 685 34.31 23.80 -12.33
N ALA A 686 34.31 22.82 -13.24
CA ALA A 686 33.21 21.89 -13.42
C ALA A 686 32.92 21.06 -12.15
N VAL A 687 33.94 20.68 -11.38
CA VAL A 687 33.75 20.07 -10.06
C VAL A 687 33.15 21.06 -9.08
N ALA A 688 33.77 22.23 -8.89
CA ALA A 688 33.36 23.19 -7.87
C ALA A 688 31.94 23.73 -8.09
N ASP A 689 31.58 23.95 -9.36
CA ASP A 689 30.29 24.48 -9.80
C ASP A 689 29.24 23.39 -10.02
N SER A 690 29.57 22.12 -9.76
CA SER A 690 28.66 21.00 -9.99
C SER A 690 27.37 21.15 -9.16
N PRO A 691 26.18 20.93 -9.75
CA PRO A 691 24.90 20.93 -9.03
C PRO A 691 24.81 19.78 -8.01
N TYR A 692 25.78 18.88 -7.99
CA TYR A 692 25.91 17.83 -6.97
C TYR A 692 25.97 18.41 -5.55
N TRP A 693 26.74 19.48 -5.35
CA TRP A 693 27.00 20.05 -4.03
C TRP A 693 25.82 20.77 -3.39
N THR A 694 24.82 21.15 -4.17
CA THR A 694 23.64 21.84 -3.64
C THR A 694 22.58 20.87 -3.16
N ARG A 695 22.69 19.58 -3.48
CA ARG A 695 21.63 18.61 -3.28
C ARG A 695 21.55 18.14 -1.83
N ARG A 696 20.34 18.05 -1.29
CA ARG A 696 20.11 17.68 0.11
C ARG A 696 20.57 16.25 0.43
N TRP A 697 20.20 15.29 -0.41
CA TRP A 697 20.44 13.87 -0.15
C TRP A 697 21.92 13.49 -0.06
N ILE A 698 22.82 14.20 -0.77
CA ILE A 698 24.25 13.87 -0.79
C ILE A 698 24.89 13.98 0.60
N ILE A 699 24.34 14.80 1.50
CA ILE A 699 24.91 15.02 2.83
C ILE A 699 24.97 13.70 3.60
N GLN A 700 23.85 12.97 3.71
CA GLN A 700 23.84 11.67 4.37
C GLN A 700 24.67 10.60 3.64
N GLU A 701 24.72 10.67 2.30
CA GLU A 701 25.43 9.70 1.47
C GLU A 701 26.95 9.80 1.69
N LEU A 702 27.45 11.03 1.89
CA LEU A 702 28.87 11.32 2.10
C LEU A 702 29.28 11.18 3.57
N VAL A 703 28.47 11.66 4.51
CA VAL A 703 28.77 11.63 5.96
C VAL A 703 28.74 10.20 6.52
N LEU A 704 27.81 9.35 6.07
CA LEU A 704 27.67 7.98 6.58
C LEU A 704 28.61 6.97 5.92
N ALA A 705 29.19 7.32 4.76
CA ALA A 705 30.06 6.44 3.99
C ALA A 705 31.34 6.03 4.74
N LYS A 706 31.73 4.76 4.59
CA LYS A 706 33.05 4.27 5.04
C LYS A 706 34.20 4.85 4.22
N GLU A 707 34.01 4.94 2.91
CA GLU A 707 34.96 5.46 1.92
C GLU A 707 34.14 6.18 0.85
N VAL A 708 34.60 7.34 0.39
CA VAL A 708 33.96 8.12 -0.67
C VAL A 708 34.98 8.39 -1.77
N ASN A 709 34.62 8.02 -3.00
CA ASN A 709 35.39 8.35 -4.19
C ASN A 709 34.55 9.29 -5.07
N PHE A 710 35.03 10.50 -5.26
CA PHE A 710 34.45 11.48 -6.18
C PHE A 710 34.98 11.22 -7.58
N HIS A 711 34.09 10.98 -8.53
CA HIS A 711 34.40 10.60 -9.91
C HIS A 711 33.97 11.70 -10.88
N LEU A 712 34.90 12.12 -11.74
CA LEU A 712 34.64 12.92 -12.94
C LEU A 712 35.13 12.10 -14.13
N GLY A 713 34.22 11.49 -14.90
CA GLY A 713 34.57 10.48 -15.88
C GLY A 713 35.42 9.36 -15.29
N GLU A 714 36.52 9.02 -15.95
CA GLU A 714 37.42 7.96 -15.52
C GLU A 714 38.36 8.38 -14.37
N GLY A 715 38.49 9.68 -14.10
CA GLY A 715 39.29 10.22 -13.00
C GLY A 715 38.55 10.18 -11.66
N PHE A 716 39.29 10.04 -10.55
CA PHE A 716 38.69 10.10 -9.21
C PHE A 716 39.61 10.70 -8.15
N PHE A 717 39.01 11.26 -7.09
CA PHE A 717 39.69 11.78 -5.90
C PHE A 717 38.90 11.45 -4.62
N THR A 718 39.57 11.49 -3.48
CA THR A 718 38.96 11.26 -2.16
C THR A 718 38.82 12.56 -1.37
N ILE A 719 38.07 12.53 -0.27
CA ILE A 719 37.92 13.70 0.63
C ILE A 719 39.27 14.12 1.25
N ASP A 720 40.22 13.21 1.46
CA ASP A 720 41.52 13.59 2.02
C ASP A 720 42.41 14.27 0.96
N ASP A 721 42.15 13.99 -0.32
CA ASP A 721 42.91 14.56 -1.43
C ASP A 721 42.61 16.09 -1.60
N TYR A 722 41.40 16.59 -1.25
CA TYR A 722 41.02 17.98 -1.56
C TYR A 722 41.78 19.06 -0.77
N THR A 723 42.22 18.75 0.44
CA THR A 723 42.93 19.71 1.32
C THR A 723 44.24 20.21 0.71
N ASN A 724 44.82 19.44 -0.22
CA ASN A 724 46.03 19.80 -0.96
C ASN A 724 45.76 20.24 -2.41
N LEU A 725 44.55 20.06 -2.93
CA LEU A 725 44.16 20.29 -4.34
C LEU A 725 43.90 21.77 -4.67
N MET A 726 43.57 22.59 -3.68
CA MET A 726 43.04 23.92 -3.92
C MET A 726 43.73 24.90 -2.96
N GLY A 727 44.50 25.85 -3.49
CA GLY A 727 45.05 27.01 -2.75
C GLY A 727 44.49 28.37 -3.23
N ASP A 728 43.68 28.35 -4.29
CA ASP A 728 43.10 29.53 -4.96
C ASP A 728 41.84 30.05 -4.25
N GLU A 729 41.69 31.37 -4.09
CA GLU A 729 40.52 32.03 -3.52
C GLU A 729 39.23 31.74 -4.32
N LYS A 730 39.35 31.48 -5.63
CA LYS A 730 38.21 31.18 -6.53
C LYS A 730 37.36 29.99 -6.06
N PHE A 731 37.94 29.06 -5.29
CA PHE A 731 37.29 27.82 -4.85
C PHE A 731 37.01 27.77 -3.35
N GLU A 732 37.09 28.89 -2.65
CA GLU A 732 36.88 28.96 -1.20
C GLU A 732 35.49 28.44 -0.77
N GLY A 733 34.42 28.82 -1.49
CA GLY A 733 33.06 28.35 -1.19
C GLY A 733 32.88 26.85 -1.36
N PHE A 734 33.60 26.23 -2.31
CA PHE A 734 33.61 24.77 -2.47
C PHE A 734 34.33 24.08 -1.31
N ARG A 735 35.47 24.63 -0.86
CA ARG A 735 36.19 24.10 0.31
C ARG A 735 35.33 24.15 1.57
N GLN A 736 34.68 25.29 1.84
CA GLN A 736 33.83 25.45 3.01
C GLN A 736 32.74 24.35 3.08
N ARG A 737 32.13 23.98 1.95
CA ARG A 737 31.14 22.88 1.91
C ARG A 737 31.75 21.51 2.21
N LEU A 738 32.94 21.22 1.69
CA LEU A 738 33.64 19.97 1.97
C LEU A 738 34.15 19.89 3.40
N ASP A 739 34.67 21.00 3.94
CA ASP A 739 35.08 21.12 5.34
C ASP A 739 33.89 20.84 6.27
N LEU A 740 32.71 21.38 5.97
CA LEU A 740 31.48 21.07 6.70
C LEU A 740 31.14 19.58 6.63
N ILE A 741 31.13 18.96 5.46
CA ILE A 741 30.85 17.52 5.31
C ILE A 741 31.89 16.68 6.08
N ARG A 742 33.16 17.06 6.04
CA ARG A 742 34.25 16.38 6.73
C ARG A 742 34.11 16.50 8.24
N GLU A 743 33.86 17.69 8.76
CA GLU A 743 33.60 17.93 10.19
C GLU A 743 32.43 17.08 10.67
N HIS A 744 31.33 17.05 9.89
CA HIS A 744 30.18 16.22 10.20
C HIS A 744 30.51 14.73 10.14
N ARG A 745 31.36 14.29 9.21
CA ARG A 745 31.82 12.90 9.15
C ARG A 745 32.70 12.48 10.33
N GLU A 746 33.61 13.36 10.77
CA GLU A 746 34.53 13.10 11.88
C GLU A 746 33.83 13.16 13.25
N ASN A 747 32.85 14.05 13.39
CA ASN A 747 32.15 14.33 14.65
C ASN A 747 30.66 13.88 14.66
N ARG A 748 30.23 13.02 13.73
CA ARG A 748 28.84 12.50 13.55
C ARG A 748 28.21 11.77 14.73
N HIS A 749 28.92 11.64 15.85
CA HIS A 749 28.46 10.98 17.08
C HIS A 749 28.46 11.96 18.28
N GLY A 750 28.61 13.26 17.99
CA GLY A 750 28.59 14.34 18.96
C GLY A 750 27.43 15.30 18.71
N ASP A 751 27.43 16.43 19.41
CA ASP A 751 26.29 17.37 19.40
C ASP A 751 25.95 17.92 18.00
N ILE A 752 26.89 17.93 17.06
CA ILE A 752 26.64 18.36 15.68
C ILE A 752 25.69 17.43 14.91
N GLY A 753 25.49 16.20 15.40
CA GLY A 753 24.55 15.23 14.88
C GLY A 753 23.11 15.47 15.35
N ARG A 754 22.79 16.53 16.10
CA ARG A 754 21.39 16.82 16.46
C ARG A 754 20.60 17.29 15.25
N LEU A 755 19.34 16.86 15.15
CA LEU A 755 18.45 17.23 14.05
C LEU A 755 18.33 18.76 13.87
N GLU A 756 18.25 19.51 14.96
CA GLU A 756 18.21 20.99 14.94
C GLU A 756 19.44 21.61 14.28
N ILE A 757 20.65 21.19 14.70
CA ILE A 757 21.91 21.71 14.17
C ILE A 757 22.07 21.32 12.70
N LEU A 758 21.69 20.09 12.34
CA LEU A 758 21.70 19.64 10.95
C LEU A 758 20.72 20.44 10.08
N LEU A 759 19.53 20.77 10.60
CA LEU A 759 18.55 21.60 9.90
C LEU A 759 19.09 23.01 9.65
N GLU A 760 19.65 23.65 10.68
CA GLU A 760 20.24 24.98 10.59
C GLU A 760 21.45 25.01 9.65
N THR A 761 22.40 24.11 9.85
CA THR A 761 23.66 24.06 9.10
C THR A 761 23.43 23.85 7.60
N PHE A 762 22.49 22.97 7.24
CA PHE A 762 22.28 22.60 5.84
C PHE A 762 21.06 23.28 5.19
N LYS A 763 20.41 24.25 5.83
CA LYS A 763 19.11 24.82 5.39
C LYS A 763 19.01 25.24 3.91
N GLU A 764 20.12 25.69 3.34
CA GLU A 764 20.24 26.19 1.95
C GLU A 764 20.28 25.08 0.88
N SER A 765 20.44 23.83 1.29
CA SER A 765 20.47 22.70 0.36
C SER A 765 19.10 22.41 -0.26
N GLN A 766 19.15 21.93 -1.50
CA GLN A 766 18.02 21.84 -2.42
C GLN A 766 17.49 20.40 -2.50
N SER A 767 16.16 20.27 -2.58
CA SER A 767 15.48 19.00 -2.84
C SER A 767 14.25 19.23 -3.71
N LEU A 768 13.86 18.20 -4.47
CA LEU A 768 12.66 18.26 -5.33
C LEU A 768 11.37 18.14 -4.52
N ASP A 769 11.34 17.20 -3.56
CA ASP A 769 10.28 17.10 -2.55
C ASP A 769 10.71 17.90 -1.34
N THR A 770 9.87 18.82 -0.88
CA THR A 770 10.21 19.70 0.25
C THR A 770 10.38 18.91 1.56
N ARG A 771 9.70 17.76 1.72
CA ARG A 771 9.86 16.89 2.91
C ARG A 771 11.25 16.28 3.02
N ASP A 772 11.95 16.13 1.90
CA ASP A 772 13.32 15.61 1.89
C ASP A 772 14.29 16.55 2.58
N LYS A 773 13.97 17.84 2.76
CA LYS A 773 14.75 18.74 3.62
C LYS A 773 14.82 18.23 5.05
N ILE A 774 13.83 17.48 5.53
CA ILE A 774 13.87 16.83 6.85
C ILE A 774 14.33 15.38 6.74
N PHE A 775 13.67 14.58 5.89
CA PHE A 775 13.87 13.12 5.84
C PHE A 775 15.31 12.69 5.51
N SER A 776 16.03 13.48 4.74
CA SER A 776 17.44 13.24 4.42
C SER A 776 18.40 13.36 5.60
N LEU A 777 18.02 14.09 6.65
CA LEU A 777 18.86 14.31 7.83
C LEU A 777 18.54 13.34 8.96
N LEU A 778 17.31 12.81 9.03
CA LEU A 778 16.88 11.93 10.11
C LEU A 778 17.82 10.73 10.30
N GLY A 779 18.40 10.25 9.21
CA GLY A 779 19.34 9.14 9.20
C GLY A 779 20.74 9.43 9.76
N MET A 780 21.10 10.71 9.88
CA MET A 780 22.34 11.16 10.53
C MET A 780 22.08 11.73 11.92
N ALA A 781 20.82 11.92 12.29
CA ALA A 781 20.48 12.56 13.54
C ALA A 781 20.69 11.58 14.71
N ASP A 782 21.54 11.94 15.68
CA ASP A 782 21.86 11.06 16.83
C ASP A 782 20.76 11.08 17.90
N ASP A 783 19.90 12.11 17.89
CA ASP A 783 18.85 12.33 18.87
C ASP A 783 17.53 11.61 18.52
N THR A 784 17.37 11.13 17.27
CA THR A 784 16.08 10.69 16.71
C THR A 784 15.71 9.22 16.99
N ALA A 785 16.46 8.52 17.85
CA ALA A 785 16.36 7.08 18.07
C ALA A 785 15.07 6.58 18.79
N GLN A 786 14.03 7.41 18.99
CA GLN A 786 12.86 7.13 19.84
C GLN A 786 11.53 6.83 19.11
N ASP A 787 11.53 6.36 17.86
CA ASP A 787 10.29 6.02 17.08
C ASP A 787 9.27 7.18 16.95
N MET A 788 9.64 8.42 17.30
CA MET A 788 8.74 9.58 17.33
C MET A 788 8.58 10.24 15.95
N ILE A 789 9.60 10.17 15.09
CA ILE A 789 9.59 10.71 13.73
C ILE A 789 10.10 9.63 12.77
N GLU A 790 9.22 9.19 11.88
CA GLU A 790 9.55 8.24 10.81
C GLU A 790 9.45 8.90 9.44
N VAL A 791 10.19 8.37 8.47
CA VAL A 791 10.07 8.79 7.08
C VAL A 791 8.76 8.26 6.52
N ASP A 792 7.81 9.16 6.24
CA ASP A 792 6.52 8.82 5.64
C ASP A 792 6.13 9.85 4.57
N TYR A 793 6.12 9.43 3.31
CA TYR A 793 5.71 10.26 2.18
C TYR A 793 4.17 10.35 2.00
N GLY A 794 3.38 9.65 2.81
CA GLY A 794 1.93 9.77 2.90
C GLY A 794 1.46 10.88 3.84
N VAL A 795 2.32 11.34 4.76
CA VAL A 795 2.03 12.41 5.71
C VAL A 795 1.99 13.77 5.03
N ASN A 796 1.04 14.60 5.48
CA ASN A 796 0.92 15.99 5.02
C ASN A 796 1.93 16.91 5.74
N TYR A 797 2.18 18.10 5.18
CA TYR A 797 3.19 19.02 5.72
C TYR A 797 2.89 19.51 7.15
N PHE A 798 1.61 19.71 7.49
CA PHE A 798 1.21 20.19 8.82
C PHE A 798 1.38 19.12 9.91
N GLU A 799 1.06 17.87 9.61
CA GLU A 799 1.26 16.74 10.49
C GLU A 799 2.76 16.46 10.70
N LEU A 800 3.60 16.54 9.65
CA LEU A 800 5.05 16.43 9.79
C LEU A 800 5.63 17.54 10.68
N TYR A 801 5.17 18.78 10.48
CA TYR A 801 5.55 19.91 11.33
C TYR A 801 5.19 19.65 12.80
N ALA A 802 3.95 19.26 13.10
CA ALA A 802 3.52 18.97 14.47
C ALA A 802 4.36 17.87 15.15
N LYS A 803 4.66 16.77 14.43
CA LYS A 803 5.51 15.68 14.93
C LYS A 803 6.93 16.15 15.29
N LEU A 804 7.52 17.05 14.49
CA LEU A 804 8.85 17.60 14.76
C LEU A 804 8.87 18.46 16.03
N ILE A 805 7.85 19.30 16.24
CA ILE A 805 7.72 20.13 17.45
C ILE A 805 7.54 19.24 18.69
N ASP A 806 6.64 18.25 18.62
CA ASP A 806 6.43 17.26 19.69
C ASP A 806 7.75 16.54 20.06
N TYR A 807 8.52 16.13 19.05
CA TYR A 807 9.80 15.46 19.24
C TYR A 807 10.86 16.35 19.90
N HIS A 808 11.00 17.60 19.45
CA HIS A 808 11.95 18.54 20.05
C HIS A 808 11.63 18.82 21.52
N GLN A 809 10.33 18.88 21.88
CA GLN A 809 9.90 19.06 23.26
C GLN A 809 10.12 17.80 24.12
N ALA A 810 9.91 16.61 23.55
CA ALA A 810 10.04 15.33 24.25
C ALA A 810 11.49 14.91 24.51
N SER A 811 12.42 15.27 23.62
CA SER A 811 13.82 14.90 23.72
C SER A 811 14.51 15.65 24.88
N SER A 812 14.73 14.99 26.03
CA SER A 812 15.58 15.50 27.13
C SER A 812 17.00 15.78 26.63
N PRO A 813 17.73 16.81 27.13
CA PRO A 813 19.12 16.97 26.77
C PRO A 813 19.86 15.76 27.37
N MET A 814 20.82 15.17 26.66
CA MET A 814 21.75 14.29 27.36
C MET A 814 22.39 15.09 28.51
N PRO A 815 22.45 14.55 29.74
CA PRO A 815 23.10 15.21 30.86
C PRO A 815 24.62 15.13 30.66
N GLY A 816 25.14 15.98 29.80
CA GLY A 816 26.55 15.90 29.44
C GLY A 816 26.96 16.83 28.32
N ARG A 817 26.57 18.12 28.38
CA ARG A 817 27.28 19.33 27.89
C ARG A 817 26.28 20.49 27.73
N LEU A 818 25.70 21.00 28.83
CA LEU A 818 26.20 22.27 29.39
C LEU A 818 27.69 22.48 29.05
N ASP A 819 28.02 23.06 27.89
CA ASP A 819 29.23 23.90 27.74
C ASP A 819 29.37 24.62 26.37
N VAL A 820 28.33 24.74 25.53
CA VAL A 820 28.43 25.63 24.34
C VAL A 820 27.42 26.77 24.31
N TRP A 821 26.23 26.65 24.93
CA TRP A 821 25.26 27.76 24.98
C TRP A 821 24.67 28.03 26.38
N GLY A 822 25.48 27.77 27.41
CA GLY A 822 25.18 28.07 28.81
C GLY A 822 26.35 28.69 29.57
N SER A 823 27.31 29.30 28.87
CA SER A 823 28.26 30.21 29.51
C SER A 823 28.58 31.36 28.59
N LEU A 824 27.96 32.49 28.87
CA LEU A 824 28.35 33.76 28.28
C LEU A 824 29.78 34.11 28.75
N GLN A 825 30.81 33.75 27.98
CA GLN A 825 32.17 34.22 28.24
C GLN A 825 32.28 35.68 27.81
N VAL A 826 32.05 36.60 28.76
CA VAL A 826 32.35 38.01 28.55
C VAL A 826 33.86 38.20 28.67
N SER A 827 34.56 38.37 27.56
CA SER A 827 35.96 38.76 27.57
C SER A 827 36.07 40.27 27.83
N ASN A 828 36.69 40.67 28.94
CA ASN A 828 37.05 42.06 29.18
C ASN A 828 38.40 42.37 28.48
N PRO A 829 38.44 43.24 27.44
CA PRO A 829 39.66 43.49 26.67
C PRO A 829 40.80 44.13 27.48
N TRP A 830 40.51 44.64 28.68
CA TRP A 830 41.48 45.33 29.54
C TRP A 830 42.03 44.53 30.72
N MET A 831 41.45 43.36 31.06
CA MET A 831 41.87 42.60 32.28
C MET A 831 42.00 41.08 32.14
N GLY A 832 41.74 40.47 30.98
CA GLY A 832 42.20 39.09 30.71
C GLY A 832 41.60 37.96 31.57
N THR A 833 40.38 38.10 32.10
CA THR A 833 39.66 37.03 32.82
C THR A 833 38.21 36.88 32.33
N ASN A 834 37.77 35.62 32.12
CA ASN A 834 36.43 35.23 31.66
C ASN A 834 35.52 34.82 32.84
N TYR A 835 34.24 35.18 32.78
CA TYR A 835 33.21 34.76 33.73
C TYR A 835 32.19 33.81 33.06
N ARG A 836 31.50 32.94 33.83
CA ARG A 836 30.40 32.06 33.36
C ARG A 836 29.10 32.38 34.12
N VAL A 837 27.99 32.54 33.40
CA VAL A 837 26.62 32.72 33.94
C VAL A 837 25.81 31.46 33.64
N TYR A 838 25.09 30.91 34.63
CA TYR A 838 24.26 29.71 34.48
C TYR A 838 22.79 30.10 34.26
N LEU A 839 22.19 29.69 33.14
CA LEU A 839 20.77 29.85 32.83
C LEU A 839 19.96 28.63 33.33
N ASP A 840 18.66 28.81 33.56
CA ASP A 840 17.73 27.73 33.91
C ASP A 840 17.38 26.91 32.65
N GLU A 841 17.63 25.59 32.68
CA GLU A 841 17.37 24.65 31.57
C GLU A 841 15.91 24.72 31.07
N THR A 842 14.96 25.11 31.92
CA THR A 842 13.55 25.25 31.54
C THR A 842 13.27 26.49 30.68
N ILE A 843 14.07 27.55 30.81
CA ILE A 843 13.93 28.78 30.01
C ILE A 843 14.49 28.55 28.61
N GLU A 844 15.66 27.91 28.53
CA GLU A 844 16.36 27.62 27.28
C GLU A 844 15.49 26.78 26.32
N ARG A 845 14.82 25.74 26.85
CA ARG A 845 13.90 24.89 26.06
C ARG A 845 12.69 25.63 25.50
N SER A 846 12.07 26.51 26.30
CA SER A 846 10.90 27.29 25.85
C SER A 846 11.24 28.28 24.75
N ALA A 847 12.47 28.82 24.75
CA ALA A 847 13.01 29.69 23.71
C ALA A 847 13.35 28.91 22.44
N MET A 848 14.07 27.80 22.61
CA MET A 848 14.51 26.90 21.53
C MET A 848 13.33 26.33 20.74
N LEU A 849 12.19 26.10 21.39
CA LEU A 849 10.96 25.66 20.72
C LEU A 849 10.51 26.61 19.59
N VAL A 850 10.61 27.93 19.81
CA VAL A 850 10.21 28.94 18.81
C VAL A 850 11.21 28.99 17.66
N ALA A 851 12.51 28.95 17.98
CA ALA A 851 13.58 28.94 16.98
C ALA A 851 13.52 27.67 16.11
N PHE A 852 13.38 26.50 16.74
CA PHE A 852 13.20 25.22 16.06
C PHE A 852 11.96 25.20 15.19
N SER A 853 10.84 25.74 15.69
CA SER A 853 9.61 25.91 14.93
C SER A 853 9.81 26.73 13.65
N HIS A 854 10.50 27.86 13.75
CA HIS A 854 10.86 28.68 12.59
C HIS A 854 11.75 27.91 11.60
N LEU A 855 12.78 27.21 12.08
CA LEU A 855 13.67 26.38 11.25
C LEU A 855 12.90 25.31 10.46
N VAL A 856 11.95 24.63 11.11
CA VAL A 856 11.11 23.62 10.42
C VAL A 856 10.23 24.27 9.36
N GLN A 857 9.65 25.44 9.62
CA GLN A 857 8.84 26.15 8.64
C GLN A 857 9.64 26.63 7.43
N GLU A 858 10.82 27.17 7.67
CA GLU A 858 11.77 27.58 6.62
C GLU A 858 12.18 26.37 5.77
N ALA A 859 12.47 25.23 6.41
CA ALA A 859 12.74 23.98 5.72
C ALA A 859 11.53 23.51 4.89
N LEU A 860 10.30 23.72 5.35
CA LEU A 860 9.09 23.32 4.63
C LEU A 860 8.57 24.36 3.60
N GLY A 861 9.25 25.48 3.42
CA GLY A 861 9.02 26.42 2.32
C GLY A 861 7.59 27.00 2.24
N GLY A 862 6.92 27.19 3.38
CA GLY A 862 5.54 27.71 3.45
C GLY A 862 4.44 26.71 3.03
N ALA A 863 4.76 25.46 2.70
CA ALA A 863 3.79 24.43 2.33
C ALA A 863 2.85 24.01 3.48
N VAL A 864 3.29 24.26 4.72
CA VAL A 864 2.54 24.01 5.95
C VAL A 864 1.26 24.86 5.98
N ASP A 865 1.33 26.12 5.55
CA ASP A 865 0.20 27.05 5.54
C ASP A 865 -0.91 26.61 4.56
N GLN A 866 -0.53 26.08 3.39
CA GLN A 866 -1.49 25.56 2.39
C GLN A 866 -2.20 24.28 2.86
N SER A 867 -1.48 23.42 3.58
CA SER A 867 -2.02 22.13 4.05
C SER A 867 -2.96 22.28 5.24
N ARG A 868 -2.81 23.35 6.02
CA ARG A 868 -3.63 23.67 7.19
C ARG A 868 -5.12 23.73 6.87
N GLU A 869 -5.52 24.30 5.73
CA GLU A 869 -6.94 24.44 5.34
C GLU A 869 -7.66 23.10 5.16
N THR A 870 -6.90 22.02 4.94
CA THR A 870 -7.42 20.66 4.72
C THR A 870 -7.38 19.76 5.95
N ALA A 871 -6.76 20.18 7.06
CA ALA A 871 -6.66 19.38 8.28
C ALA A 871 -7.98 19.43 9.08
N SER A 872 -8.57 18.27 9.38
CA SER A 872 -9.88 18.19 10.05
C SER A 872 -9.80 18.57 11.54
N SER A 873 -10.77 19.35 12.02
CA SER A 873 -10.90 19.92 13.37
C SER A 873 -11.19 18.93 14.52
N THR A 874 -10.82 17.66 14.38
CA THR A 874 -11.27 16.59 15.30
C THR A 874 -10.28 16.20 16.40
N GLU A 875 -9.05 16.71 16.39
CA GLU A 875 -8.06 16.42 17.43
C GLU A 875 -8.15 17.41 18.60
N THR A 876 -7.95 16.90 19.82
CA THR A 876 -7.84 17.74 21.01
C THR A 876 -6.65 18.69 20.87
N PRO A 877 -6.82 20.01 21.02
CA PRO A 877 -5.72 20.95 20.86
C PRO A 877 -4.61 20.67 21.88
N LYS A 878 -3.41 20.36 21.39
CA LYS A 878 -2.19 20.27 22.22
C LYS A 878 -1.64 21.68 22.43
N PHE A 879 -1.15 21.95 23.64
CA PHE A 879 -0.62 23.25 24.03
C PHE A 879 0.87 23.17 24.40
N TYR A 880 1.60 24.20 24.01
CA TYR A 880 3.02 24.39 24.27
C TYR A 880 3.21 25.64 25.13
N THR A 881 4.15 25.60 26.07
CA THR A 881 4.48 26.78 26.89
C THR A 881 5.78 27.40 26.39
N VAL A 882 5.67 28.62 25.85
CA VAL A 882 6.81 29.44 25.42
C VAL A 882 6.92 30.67 26.30
N ARG A 883 8.10 31.31 26.35
CA ARG A 883 8.31 32.52 27.14
C ARG A 883 8.74 33.65 26.23
N GLY A 884 8.11 34.82 26.37
CA GLY A 884 8.52 36.04 25.68
C GLY A 884 9.00 37.11 26.66
N ILE A 885 9.84 38.00 26.17
CA ILE A 885 10.40 39.13 26.92
C ILE A 885 9.68 40.41 26.50
N PHE A 886 9.34 41.24 27.48
CA PHE A 886 8.69 42.53 27.24
C PHE A 886 9.61 43.46 26.43
N ALA A 887 9.19 43.78 25.21
CA ALA A 887 9.91 44.66 24.28
C ALA A 887 9.41 46.11 24.37
N GLY A 888 8.12 46.33 24.63
CA GLY A 888 7.58 47.67 24.81
C GLY A 888 6.06 47.74 24.81
N LYS A 889 5.51 48.94 25.02
CA LYS A 889 4.07 49.22 24.95
C LYS A 889 3.77 50.13 23.77
N ILE A 890 2.76 49.80 22.96
CA ILE A 890 2.37 50.58 21.78
C ILE A 890 1.85 51.96 22.25
N LEU A 891 2.43 53.02 21.68
CA LEU A 891 2.13 54.42 21.99
C LEU A 891 1.30 55.11 20.90
N GLY A 892 1.31 54.59 19.68
CA GLY A 892 0.59 55.18 18.55
C GLY A 892 0.85 54.46 17.23
N PHE A 893 -0.03 54.70 16.27
CA PHE A 893 0.03 54.12 14.93
C PHE A 893 0.40 55.16 13.86
N GLY A 894 0.92 54.65 12.76
CA GLY A 894 1.30 55.36 11.56
C GLY A 894 0.55 54.84 10.33
N PRO A 895 1.04 55.17 9.12
CA PRO A 895 0.41 54.73 7.88
C PRO A 895 0.41 53.20 7.76
N SER A 896 -0.55 52.69 6.98
CA SER A 896 -0.52 51.30 6.52
C SER A 896 0.68 51.03 5.62
N TYR A 897 0.99 49.76 5.35
CA TYR A 897 2.06 49.40 4.41
C TYR A 897 1.84 50.03 3.02
N ASP A 898 0.62 49.92 2.49
CA ASP A 898 0.27 50.49 1.19
C ASP A 898 0.37 52.01 1.17
N GLU A 899 -0.05 52.69 2.24
CA GLU A 899 0.13 54.14 2.39
C GLU A 899 1.60 54.53 2.54
N THR A 900 2.41 53.68 3.18
CA THR A 900 3.85 53.87 3.32
C THR A 900 4.55 53.81 1.95
N LEU A 901 4.07 53.00 1.02
CA LEU A 901 4.61 52.94 -0.34
C LEU A 901 4.02 54.01 -1.28
N SER A 902 2.72 54.30 -1.15
CA SER A 902 1.98 55.08 -2.14
C SER A 902 1.75 56.55 -1.76
N SER A 903 1.77 56.91 -0.48
CA SER A 903 1.42 58.24 0.02
C SER A 903 2.62 58.98 0.63
N TRP A 904 3.17 59.92 -0.13
CA TRP A 904 4.23 60.81 0.38
C TRP A 904 3.76 61.63 1.59
N GLU A 905 2.46 61.99 1.64
CA GLU A 905 1.87 62.82 2.68
C GLU A 905 1.72 62.05 4.00
N ALA A 906 1.28 60.80 3.93
CA ALA A 906 1.19 59.92 5.11
C ALA A 906 2.58 59.65 5.72
N ASN A 907 3.59 59.40 4.88
CA ASN A 907 4.99 59.28 5.30
C ASN A 907 5.53 60.56 5.96
N ARG A 908 5.18 61.74 5.42
CA ARG A 908 5.58 63.02 6.00
C ARG A 908 4.92 63.25 7.36
N GLN A 909 3.64 62.91 7.50
CA GLN A 909 2.91 63.01 8.76
C GLN A 909 3.45 62.04 9.81
N TRP A 910 3.79 60.80 9.42
CA TRP A 910 4.48 59.84 10.27
C TRP A 910 5.78 60.41 10.85
N LYS A 911 6.68 60.90 9.98
CA LYS A 911 7.94 61.52 10.39
C LYS A 911 7.74 62.73 11.31
N ALA A 912 6.75 63.59 11.01
CA ALA A 912 6.41 64.72 11.85
C ALA A 912 5.81 64.32 13.21
N SER A 913 5.09 63.19 13.28
CA SER A 913 4.53 62.65 14.52
C SER A 913 5.63 62.17 15.47
N LEU A 914 6.66 61.52 14.91
CA LEU A 914 7.83 61.10 15.66
C LEU A 914 8.61 62.32 16.21
N GLU A 915 8.75 63.40 15.42
CA GLU A 915 9.41 64.65 15.83
C GLU A 915 8.75 65.40 16.99
N LYS A 916 7.45 65.23 17.22
CA LYS A 916 6.75 65.85 18.36
C LYS A 916 7.13 65.20 19.70
N GLU A 917 7.36 63.90 19.72
CA GLU A 917 7.81 63.15 20.91
C GLU A 917 9.33 63.23 21.09
N TYR A 918 10.09 63.32 20.00
CA TYR A 918 11.56 63.40 20.00
C TYR A 918 12.13 64.58 20.81
N LYS A 919 11.36 65.65 21.04
CA LYS A 919 11.84 66.81 21.83
C LYS A 919 12.15 66.50 23.30
N GLY A 920 11.84 65.31 23.80
CA GLY A 920 12.13 64.87 25.19
C GLY A 920 13.07 63.67 25.35
N ALA A 921 13.57 63.05 24.27
CA ALA A 921 14.39 61.82 24.35
C ALA A 921 15.90 62.12 24.18
N PRO A 922 16.79 61.44 24.93
CA PRO A 922 18.23 61.74 24.92
C PRO A 922 18.94 61.41 23.59
N ASN A 923 18.45 60.47 22.78
CA ASN A 923 19.12 59.97 21.56
C ASN A 923 18.25 60.10 20.29
N LEU A 924 18.00 61.35 19.86
CA LEU A 924 17.17 61.69 18.69
C LEU A 924 17.76 61.21 17.34
N VAL A 925 19.09 61.05 17.28
CA VAL A 925 19.81 60.62 16.07
C VAL A 925 19.62 59.13 15.82
N GLU A 926 19.81 58.30 16.84
CA GLU A 926 19.65 56.83 16.77
C GLU A 926 18.23 56.44 16.31
N LEU A 927 17.21 57.13 16.82
CA LEU A 927 15.81 56.91 16.42
C LEU A 927 15.52 57.24 14.95
N ARG A 928 16.17 58.29 14.41
CA ARG A 928 16.05 58.67 13.00
C ARG A 928 16.80 57.70 12.09
N GLU A 929 17.94 57.20 12.54
CA GLU A 929 18.71 56.17 11.84
C GLU A 929 17.91 54.86 11.79
N ALA A 930 17.33 54.44 12.90
CA ALA A 930 16.46 53.26 12.99
C ALA A 930 15.21 53.37 12.08
N ASP A 931 14.49 54.50 12.06
CA ASP A 931 13.35 54.70 11.13
C ASP A 931 13.81 54.70 9.66
N ALA A 932 14.98 55.28 9.35
CA ALA A 932 15.50 55.32 7.99
C ALA A 932 15.97 53.94 7.48
N GLU A 933 16.59 53.16 8.35
CA GLU A 933 17.02 51.79 8.13
C GLU A 933 15.82 50.87 7.90
N TYR A 934 14.86 50.89 8.82
CA TYR A 934 13.65 50.09 8.71
C TYR A 934 12.81 50.50 7.50
N SER A 935 12.70 51.79 7.22
CA SER A 935 12.02 52.29 6.01
C SER A 935 12.71 51.85 4.71
N ARG A 936 14.04 51.65 4.70
CA ARG A 936 14.73 51.06 3.55
C ARG A 936 14.45 49.57 3.42
N ALA A 937 14.43 48.85 4.54
CA ALA A 937 14.17 47.41 4.56
C ALA A 937 12.80 47.06 3.97
N ILE A 938 11.76 47.81 4.33
CA ILE A 938 10.38 47.50 3.91
C ILE A 938 10.08 47.76 2.43
N LEU A 939 10.88 48.58 1.74
CA LEU A 939 10.63 48.91 0.32
C LEU A 939 10.79 47.69 -0.58
N ASN A 940 11.53 46.68 -0.13
CA ASN A 940 11.79 45.44 -0.85
C ASN A 940 10.96 44.26 -0.31
N TRP A 941 9.97 44.52 0.55
CA TRP A 941 9.17 43.44 1.12
C TRP A 941 8.28 42.77 0.08
N ASP A 942 8.26 41.44 0.13
CA ASP A 942 7.36 40.63 -0.69
C ASP A 942 6.03 40.34 0.02
N GLU A 943 5.08 39.73 -0.70
CA GLU A 943 3.79 39.34 -0.12
C GLU A 943 3.92 38.37 1.06
N ARG A 944 5.01 37.60 1.16
CA ARG A 944 5.20 36.65 2.28
C ARG A 944 5.51 37.40 3.57
N GLN A 945 6.40 38.39 3.52
CA GLN A 945 6.75 39.21 4.67
C GLN A 945 5.52 39.96 5.20
N LEU A 946 4.67 40.47 4.30
CA LEU A 946 3.41 41.13 4.70
C LEU A 946 2.40 40.16 5.31
N ARG A 947 2.25 38.96 4.76
CA ARG A 947 1.35 37.91 5.31
C ARG A 947 1.78 37.42 6.69
N SER A 948 3.05 37.56 7.05
CA SER A 948 3.53 37.23 8.39
C SER A 948 2.97 38.19 9.46
N ILE A 949 2.66 39.44 9.11
CA ILE A 949 2.03 40.41 10.01
C ILE A 949 0.52 40.24 9.92
N ARG A 950 -0.04 39.48 10.85
CA ARG A 950 -1.46 39.09 10.83
C ARG A 950 -2.05 38.97 12.22
N LYS A 951 -3.38 39.13 12.29
CA LYS A 951 -4.17 38.73 13.44
C LYS A 951 -3.99 37.24 13.71
N VAL A 952 -3.91 36.88 14.98
CA VAL A 952 -3.90 35.50 15.43
C VAL A 952 -5.22 35.27 16.18
N ASP A 953 -6.20 34.69 15.49
CA ASP A 953 -7.54 34.48 16.04
C ASP A 953 -7.65 33.11 16.71
N THR A 954 -7.38 33.06 18.01
CA THR A 954 -7.47 31.82 18.79
C THR A 954 -8.04 32.06 20.17
N ALA A 955 -9.17 31.42 20.46
CA ALA A 955 -9.81 31.49 21.78
C ALA A 955 -9.07 30.68 22.87
N ALA A 956 -8.18 29.76 22.46
CA ALA A 956 -7.54 28.79 23.34
C ALA A 956 -6.12 29.19 23.80
N SER A 957 -5.43 30.08 23.08
CA SER A 957 -4.06 30.49 23.38
C SER A 957 -4.01 31.82 24.13
N TYR A 958 -3.22 31.90 25.21
CA TYR A 958 -3.16 33.07 26.08
C TYR A 958 -1.79 33.22 26.77
N GLY A 959 -1.46 34.47 27.12
CA GLY A 959 -0.31 34.82 27.95
C GLY A 959 -0.68 34.98 29.43
N TYR A 960 0.26 34.70 30.33
CA TYR A 960 0.13 34.91 31.77
C TYR A 960 1.50 35.18 32.43
N GLN A 961 1.49 35.90 33.56
CA GLN A 961 2.71 36.21 34.33
C GLN A 961 2.86 35.31 35.57
N HIS A 962 1.75 34.84 36.14
CA HIS A 962 1.72 33.94 37.30
C HIS A 962 0.82 32.73 37.03
N SER A 963 1.09 31.57 37.66
CA SER A 963 0.34 30.32 37.42
C SER A 963 -1.16 30.52 37.68
N VAL A 964 -1.98 30.27 36.66
CA VAL A 964 -3.45 30.34 36.77
C VAL A 964 -4.00 28.92 36.83
N ASP A 965 -4.84 28.62 37.83
CA ASP A 965 -5.58 27.35 37.91
C ASP A 965 -6.59 27.24 36.74
N ASP A 966 -6.67 26.05 36.14
CA ASP A 966 -7.32 25.73 34.86
C ASP A 966 -8.88 25.72 34.91
N GLU A 967 -9.51 26.69 35.61
CA GLU A 967 -10.97 26.83 35.62
C GLU A 967 -11.50 27.54 34.36
N SER A 968 -12.55 26.93 33.79
CA SER A 968 -13.19 27.24 32.50
C SER A 968 -13.39 28.73 32.23
N ILE A 969 -12.83 29.19 31.11
CA ILE A 969 -12.92 30.58 30.65
C ILE A 969 -14.03 30.71 29.61
N ASP A 970 -14.93 31.65 29.85
CA ASP A 970 -15.92 32.12 28.89
C ASP A 970 -15.21 32.95 27.80
N THR A 971 -15.09 32.37 26.61
CA THR A 971 -14.48 33.02 25.44
C THR A 971 -15.53 33.96 24.85
N GLY A 972 -15.48 35.23 25.24
CA GLY A 972 -16.32 36.27 24.62
C GLY A 972 -16.16 36.28 23.09
N GLU A 973 -17.26 36.51 22.37
CA GLU A 973 -17.30 36.50 20.91
C GLU A 973 -16.26 37.49 20.32
N PRO A 974 -15.56 37.11 19.23
CA PRO A 974 -14.66 38.02 18.54
C PRO A 974 -15.45 39.19 17.93
N ASP A 975 -15.06 40.42 18.29
CA ASP A 975 -15.57 41.63 17.63
C ASP A 975 -15.34 41.53 16.12
N GLN A 976 -16.42 41.63 15.33
CA GLN A 976 -16.36 41.80 13.87
C GLN A 976 -15.85 43.21 13.57
N ILE A 977 -14.56 43.32 13.20
CA ILE A 977 -13.97 44.52 12.61
C ILE A 977 -13.55 44.15 11.18
N GLY A 978 -13.85 45.04 10.23
CA GLY A 978 -13.85 44.77 8.78
C GLY A 978 -12.49 44.39 8.19
N GLU A 979 -12.56 43.47 7.23
CA GLU A 979 -11.47 42.81 6.48
C GLU A 979 -10.58 43.73 5.59
N GLU A 980 -10.65 45.07 5.70
CA GLU A 980 -10.14 45.96 4.64
C GLU A 980 -8.83 46.74 4.91
N ASP A 981 -8.26 46.74 6.12
CA ASP A 981 -7.00 47.48 6.39
C ASP A 981 -5.78 46.55 6.50
N GLY A 982 -4.74 46.80 5.70
CA GLY A 982 -3.45 46.08 5.76
C GLY A 982 -2.59 46.44 6.99
N PRO A 983 -1.43 45.79 7.20
CA PRO A 983 -0.54 46.03 8.34
C PRO A 983 -0.23 47.51 8.55
N GLN A 984 -0.26 47.98 9.80
CA GLN A 984 -0.04 49.38 10.15
C GLN A 984 1.28 49.59 10.88
N ARG A 985 1.99 50.68 10.54
CA ARG A 985 3.16 51.07 11.31
C ARG A 985 2.76 51.39 12.73
N PHE A 986 3.58 51.01 13.70
CA PHE A 986 3.39 51.40 15.09
C PHE A 986 4.70 51.92 15.69
N ARG A 987 4.54 52.72 16.74
CA ARG A 987 5.61 53.09 17.67
C ARG A 987 5.28 52.60 19.06
N ALA A 988 6.30 52.21 19.80
CA ALA A 988 6.22 51.74 21.16
C ALA A 988 7.23 52.46 22.06
N THR A 989 7.12 52.24 23.37
CA THR A 989 8.10 52.72 24.35
C THR A 989 9.52 52.32 23.97
N GLN A 990 10.52 53.09 24.44
CA GLN A 990 11.95 52.82 24.22
C GLN A 990 12.39 52.91 22.75
N GLY A 991 11.62 53.59 21.90
CA GLY A 991 12.01 53.80 20.51
C GLY A 991 11.75 52.61 19.59
N LEU A 992 11.11 51.54 20.11
CA LEU A 992 10.73 50.39 19.33
C LEU A 992 9.68 50.79 18.28
N MET A 993 9.90 50.42 17.04
CA MET A 993 8.98 50.66 15.92
C MET A 993 8.85 49.38 15.09
N GLY A 994 7.74 49.27 14.36
CA GLY A 994 7.45 48.06 13.60
C GLY A 994 6.16 48.14 12.80
N PHE A 995 5.74 47.01 12.26
CA PHE A 995 4.40 46.83 11.71
C PHE A 995 3.58 45.90 12.60
N ALA A 996 2.35 46.31 12.86
CA ALA A 996 1.38 45.60 13.67
C ALA A 996 0.18 45.19 12.79
N PRO A 997 -0.54 44.13 13.17
CA PRO A 997 -1.81 43.81 12.55
C PRO A 997 -2.83 44.93 12.87
N PRO A 998 -3.81 45.18 11.98
CA PRO A 998 -4.75 46.31 12.09
C PRO A 998 -5.60 46.29 13.37
N GLU A 999 -5.73 45.14 14.04
CA GLU A 999 -6.48 44.97 15.29
C GLU A 999 -5.71 45.43 16.54
N ALA A 1000 -4.42 45.76 16.40
CA ALA A 1000 -3.62 46.31 17.48
C ALA A 1000 -4.13 47.69 17.91
N ARG A 1001 -4.02 47.99 19.19
CA ARG A 1001 -4.51 49.24 19.79
C ARG A 1001 -3.42 49.92 20.62
N GLU A 1002 -3.59 51.23 20.81
CA GLU A 1002 -2.72 51.98 21.69
C GLU A 1002 -2.82 51.39 23.11
N GLY A 1003 -1.67 51.10 23.69
CA GLY A 1003 -1.55 50.48 24.99
C GLY A 1003 -1.43 48.95 25.00
N ASP A 1004 -1.56 48.27 23.86
CA ASP A 1004 -1.19 46.86 23.74
C ASP A 1004 0.32 46.68 24.00
N LEU A 1005 0.71 45.51 24.49
CA LEU A 1005 2.10 45.19 24.86
C LEU A 1005 2.76 44.37 23.75
N VAL A 1006 4.03 44.64 23.51
CA VAL A 1006 4.87 43.95 22.53
C VAL A 1006 5.84 43.05 23.28
N TYR A 1007 5.82 41.77 22.95
CA TYR A 1007 6.76 40.77 23.45
C TYR A 1007 7.56 40.17 22.29
N SER A 1008 8.81 39.81 22.55
CA SER A 1008 9.68 39.13 21.58
C SER A 1008 10.21 37.82 22.15
N PHE A 1009 10.39 36.82 21.29
CA PHE A 1009 10.97 35.53 21.65
C PHE A 1009 12.50 35.57 21.56
N TRP A 1010 13.16 34.86 22.46
CA TRP A 1010 14.62 34.79 22.54
C TRP A 1010 15.25 34.33 21.22
N GLU A 1011 16.29 35.02 20.76
CA GLU A 1011 17.03 34.76 19.50
C GLU A 1011 16.16 34.69 18.23
N CYS A 1012 14.90 35.09 18.31
CA CYS A 1012 13.96 35.08 17.20
C CYS A 1012 13.56 36.50 16.83
N ASN A 1013 13.42 36.77 15.53
CA ASN A 1013 12.87 38.05 15.04
C ASN A 1013 11.33 38.12 15.13
N VAL A 1014 10.71 37.25 15.94
CA VAL A 1014 9.25 37.14 16.05
C VAL A 1014 8.76 38.06 17.17
N GLY A 1015 8.02 39.10 16.78
CA GLY A 1015 7.27 39.98 17.68
C GLY A 1015 5.82 39.55 17.82
N ILE A 1016 5.27 39.68 19.03
CA ILE A 1016 3.86 39.38 19.31
C ILE A 1016 3.25 40.56 20.05
N ILE A 1017 2.04 40.92 19.65
CA ILE A 1017 1.24 41.92 20.35
C ILE A 1017 0.21 41.21 21.22
N VAL A 1018 0.18 41.58 22.49
CA VAL A 1018 -0.72 41.00 23.50
C VAL A 1018 -1.49 42.10 24.21
N ARG A 1019 -2.75 41.80 24.54
CA ARG A 1019 -3.68 42.71 25.20
C ARG A 1019 -4.09 42.15 26.55
N LYS A 1020 -4.04 42.98 27.59
CA LYS A 1020 -4.50 42.58 28.93
C LYS A 1020 -6.02 42.41 28.94
N VAL A 1021 -6.51 41.23 29.33
CA VAL A 1021 -7.95 40.91 29.41
C VAL A 1021 -8.41 40.75 30.86
N ALA A 1022 -7.58 40.15 31.72
CA ALA A 1022 -7.81 40.03 33.16
C ALA A 1022 -6.50 40.31 33.95
N ASP A 1023 -6.55 40.32 35.28
CA ASP A 1023 -5.42 40.77 36.12
C ASP A 1023 -4.09 40.07 35.77
N ASP A 1024 -4.11 38.76 35.49
CA ASP A 1024 -2.94 37.96 35.10
C ASP A 1024 -3.07 37.21 33.75
N ARG A 1025 -4.11 37.50 32.93
CA ARG A 1025 -4.31 36.85 31.61
C ARG A 1025 -4.31 37.85 30.45
N PHE A 1026 -3.57 37.50 29.39
CA PHE A 1026 -3.34 38.30 28.20
C PHE A 1026 -3.81 37.55 26.95
N MET A 1027 -4.56 38.22 26.09
CA MET A 1027 -4.97 37.72 24.79
C MET A 1027 -3.91 38.05 23.75
N ILE A 1028 -3.64 37.11 22.85
CA ILE A 1028 -2.73 37.32 21.71
C ILE A 1028 -3.53 38.04 20.63
N VAL A 1029 -3.07 39.24 20.24
CA VAL A 1029 -3.71 40.06 19.20
C VAL A 1029 -3.22 39.63 17.83
N GLY A 1030 -1.91 39.43 17.69
CA GLY A 1030 -1.30 38.94 16.45
C GLY A 1030 0.21 39.06 16.41
N ARG A 1031 0.78 38.65 15.27
CA ARG A 1031 2.23 38.74 15.00
C ARG A 1031 2.58 40.13 14.50
N ALA A 1032 3.66 40.70 15.02
CA ALA A 1032 4.24 41.97 14.60
C ALA A 1032 5.65 41.76 14.05
N ASP A 1033 6.02 42.60 13.08
CA ASP A 1033 7.41 42.75 12.65
C ASP A 1033 8.04 43.94 13.38
N LEU A 1034 9.29 43.79 13.79
CA LEU A 1034 10.00 44.73 14.65
C LEU A 1034 11.31 45.16 13.99
N SER A 1035 11.69 46.43 14.10
CA SER A 1035 12.94 46.94 13.51
C SER A 1035 14.17 46.28 14.17
N VAL A 1036 14.90 45.47 13.37
CA VAL A 1036 15.85 44.43 13.81
C VAL A 1036 17.08 44.94 14.61
N GLU A 1037 17.53 46.19 14.43
CA GLU A 1037 18.72 46.70 15.14
C GLU A 1037 18.46 47.08 16.61
N THR A 1038 17.28 47.60 16.93
CA THR A 1038 16.99 48.04 18.30
C THR A 1038 16.73 46.86 19.24
N LEU A 1039 16.25 45.72 18.71
CA LEU A 1039 15.95 44.52 19.50
C LEU A 1039 17.19 43.74 19.94
N ARG A 1040 18.16 43.54 19.04
CA ARG A 1040 19.41 42.85 19.41
C ARG A 1040 20.16 43.62 20.48
N GLU A 1041 20.15 44.95 20.44
CA GLU A 1041 20.72 45.77 21.50
C GLU A 1041 19.84 45.81 22.74
N ILE A 1042 18.52 45.99 22.68
CA ILE A 1042 17.67 46.03 23.89
C ILE A 1042 17.61 44.67 24.62
N ILE A 1043 17.49 43.55 23.88
CA ILE A 1043 17.45 42.20 24.46
C ILE A 1043 18.81 41.83 25.05
N ASN A 1044 19.92 42.07 24.31
CA ASN A 1044 21.25 41.85 24.86
C ASN A 1044 21.51 42.80 26.03
N ILE A 1045 21.22 44.11 25.94
CA ILE A 1045 21.53 45.10 26.98
C ILE A 1045 20.64 44.95 28.22
N ARG A 1046 19.36 44.59 28.16
CA ARG A 1046 18.55 44.37 29.39
C ARG A 1046 19.01 43.13 30.15
N TYR A 1047 19.19 42.02 29.45
CA TYR A 1047 19.67 40.78 30.06
C TYR A 1047 21.11 40.94 30.59
N TYR A 1048 21.96 41.66 29.86
CA TYR A 1048 23.31 41.99 30.30
C TYR A 1048 23.33 43.04 31.40
N SER A 1049 22.56 44.13 31.36
CA SER A 1049 22.62 45.22 32.36
C SER A 1049 22.02 44.82 33.71
N GLU A 1050 21.01 43.94 33.73
CA GLU A 1050 20.52 43.32 34.96
C GLU A 1050 21.55 42.30 35.51
N ALA A 1051 22.31 41.63 34.64
CA ALA A 1051 23.43 40.75 35.05
C ALA A 1051 24.74 41.50 35.40
N LEU A 1052 25.00 42.68 34.82
CA LEU A 1052 26.25 43.47 34.92
C LEU A 1052 26.17 44.68 35.85
N ASN A 1053 24.97 45.15 36.26
CA ASN A 1053 24.87 46.14 37.36
C ASN A 1053 25.30 45.56 38.73
N CYS A 1054 25.61 44.27 38.79
CA CYS A 1054 26.41 43.70 39.87
C CYS A 1054 27.89 44.02 39.66
N GLY A 1055 28.32 45.18 40.15
CA GLY A 1055 29.75 45.41 40.42
C GLY A 1055 30.36 44.25 41.23
N THR A 1056 31.67 44.07 41.10
CA THR A 1056 32.42 42.94 41.68
C THR A 1056 32.27 42.77 43.20
N GLU A 1057 31.84 43.81 43.93
CA GLU A 1057 31.52 43.71 45.36
C GLU A 1057 30.11 43.12 45.61
N THR A 1058 29.15 43.33 44.72
CA THR A 1058 27.75 42.93 44.85
C THR A 1058 27.52 41.42 44.65
N MET A 1059 28.34 40.73 43.85
CA MET A 1059 28.24 39.27 43.70
C MET A 1059 28.68 38.50 44.96
N SER A 1060 29.56 39.07 45.79
CA SER A 1060 29.88 38.50 47.11
C SER A 1060 28.70 38.67 48.08
N PHE A 1061 27.97 39.78 47.96
CA PHE A 1061 26.78 40.11 48.75
C PHE A 1061 25.57 39.24 48.36
N ALA A 1062 25.33 39.03 47.05
CA ALA A 1062 24.23 38.22 46.53
C ALA A 1062 24.36 36.72 46.89
N ARG A 1063 25.57 36.18 47.06
CA ARG A 1063 25.78 34.82 47.61
C ARG A 1063 25.47 34.71 49.09
N SER A 1064 25.53 35.81 49.83
CA SER A 1064 25.31 35.85 51.28
C SER A 1064 23.90 36.28 51.69
N ASN A 1065 23.11 36.85 50.76
CA ASN A 1065 21.80 37.43 51.06
C ASN A 1065 20.71 36.89 50.12
N THR A 1066 19.99 35.87 50.60
CA THR A 1066 18.92 35.15 49.88
C THR A 1066 17.77 36.04 49.42
N GLU A 1067 17.47 37.12 50.15
CA GLU A 1067 16.41 38.08 49.78
C GLU A 1067 16.78 38.91 48.55
N PHE A 1068 18.04 39.34 48.41
CA PHE A 1068 18.47 40.15 47.27
C PHE A 1068 18.55 39.33 45.97
N ALA A 1069 19.00 38.07 46.06
CA ALA A 1069 18.93 37.13 44.94
C ALA A 1069 17.48 36.78 44.55
N GLN A 1070 16.56 36.72 45.51
CA GLN A 1070 15.12 36.60 45.25
C GLN A 1070 14.52 37.85 44.62
N GLN A 1071 14.99 39.04 45.02
CA GLN A 1071 14.52 40.32 44.48
C GLN A 1071 15.00 40.55 43.04
N MET A 1072 16.25 40.19 42.72
CA MET A 1072 16.74 40.18 41.33
C MET A 1072 16.05 39.13 40.45
N LYS A 1073 15.75 37.95 41.02
CA LYS A 1073 14.86 36.96 40.37
C LYS A 1073 13.42 37.47 40.23
N ALA A 1074 12.97 38.41 41.04
CA ALA A 1074 11.63 38.98 40.90
C ALA A 1074 11.62 40.03 39.77
N GLU A 1075 12.58 40.97 39.76
CA GLU A 1075 12.63 42.07 38.78
C GLU A 1075 12.95 41.60 37.34
N ALA A 1076 13.89 40.67 37.16
CA ALA A 1076 14.20 40.12 35.83
C ALA A 1076 13.06 39.25 35.26
N PHE A 1077 12.22 38.68 36.13
CA PHE A 1077 11.08 37.85 35.75
C PHE A 1077 9.76 38.62 35.67
N GLU A 1078 9.64 39.81 36.26
CA GLU A 1078 8.49 40.71 36.09
C GLU A 1078 8.28 41.12 34.62
N ASN A 1079 9.37 41.16 33.82
CA ASN A 1079 9.34 41.48 32.39
C ASN A 1079 9.16 40.26 31.47
N MET A 1080 9.00 39.04 32.02
CA MET A 1080 8.74 37.83 31.25
C MET A 1080 7.25 37.47 31.25
N MET A 1081 6.76 36.97 30.12
CA MET A 1081 5.41 36.43 30.00
C MET A 1081 5.47 34.99 29.51
N HIS A 1082 4.70 34.12 30.17
CA HIS A 1082 4.48 32.75 29.72
C HIS A 1082 3.30 32.74 28.75
N PHE A 1083 3.46 32.07 27.61
CA PHE A 1083 2.39 31.90 26.64
C PHE A 1083 2.05 30.42 26.54
N ARG A 1084 0.78 30.09 26.76
CA ARG A 1084 0.22 28.79 26.42
C ARG A 1084 -0.34 28.89 25.00
N LEU A 1085 0.34 28.25 24.05
CA LEU A 1085 0.03 28.32 22.63
C LEU A 1085 -0.40 26.94 22.13
N ASP A 1086 -1.53 26.86 21.44
CA ASP A 1086 -1.82 25.68 20.63
C ASP A 1086 -0.88 25.60 19.41
N ILE A 1087 -0.77 24.41 18.81
CA ILE A 1087 0.14 24.17 17.67
C ILE A 1087 -0.14 25.09 16.47
N HIS A 1088 -1.41 25.45 16.25
CA HIS A 1088 -1.81 26.32 15.13
C HIS A 1088 -1.38 27.77 15.40
N THR A 1089 -1.49 28.22 16.64
CA THR A 1089 -1.04 29.53 17.12
C THR A 1089 0.46 29.64 16.99
N LEU A 1090 1.20 28.61 17.44
CA LEU A 1090 2.65 28.56 17.29
C LEU A 1090 3.06 28.65 15.82
N GLN A 1091 2.39 27.89 14.93
CA GLN A 1091 2.63 27.99 13.48
C GLN A 1091 2.39 29.40 12.95
N MET A 1092 1.29 30.06 13.35
CA MET A 1092 0.97 31.41 12.88
C MET A 1092 1.98 32.47 13.32
N LEU A 1093 2.61 32.26 14.48
CA LEU A 1093 3.60 33.16 15.04
C LEU A 1093 5.00 32.94 14.44
N THR A 1094 5.36 31.71 14.07
CA THR A 1094 6.70 31.41 13.54
C THR A 1094 6.77 31.33 12.01
N GLY A 1095 5.61 31.32 11.32
CA GLY A 1095 5.47 31.35 9.87
C GLY A 1095 5.12 32.72 9.38
#